data_AF-A0A1Y4WKA2-F1
#
_entry.id   AF-A0A1Y4WKA2-F1
#
_cell.length_a   1.000
_cell.length_b   1.000
_cell.length_c   1.000
_cell.angle_alpha   90.00
_cell.angle_beta   90.00
_cell.angle_gamma   90.00
#
_symmetry.space_group_name_H-M   'P 1'
#
loop_
_entity.id
_entity.type
_entity.pdbx_description
1 polymer ?
#
loop_
_entity_poly.entity_id
_entity_poly.type
_entity_poly.pdbx_seq_one_letter_code
_entity_poly.pdbx_strand_id
1 'polypeptide(L)'
;MKKGISFFLSVVLLLTLLPGSAYAAESGMGNFQRNGSYYTGLFTDVPADAWYADGVAAGYELGLMVGSGQKTFSPNGTVTLAEAVAMAARIHSRYGSGLESFAQGSPWYQVYVDYAVNNGLLPAGEFSDFTVPATRGQLAHILAAALPASELAPINSVPTLPDVDDTTPYHDDIFLLYRAGVLTGNDSAGTFTPNAAITRCEVATIAARMVQPDARRHLAAQGGAIQPLGLTRQLVQPQAVDGVEPYSDHYFGDSLTISADLSGAPALAYSLTFSDRTKFPAADQLPAGYDPEALLEWGKAPGLNVDILHAHGFTGEGAVVAYVDQPIGSYEQTSGINLHYVNNSGNDAEMHGPAVLSLLADQEIGTAPGAEVYYYAHAAWKADQTTHAECLYQIIEQNKSLPEGEKITMVGFSDNIDVTEANAQAFRDAVAACEDAGIMVWFCGEYGAASFLPLSDKNNVQNLLPELWWGNSVAPDMVFVPSAGRTTATTMSGASYIYWSSGGLSWTMPYMLGLYAIAIEIDPALTQDELRTLVVETAYDNNGMKVVNPVGFIAAVLEGVGRSQEAEALIQDAEARTRYLYAVMDTAAMTQEDLNAVGRYLASITDATVLVADASSFSNAEQLYTALQADAAQRGGTVAGVQIFGTPSMVPAFRVNYKVQMQSGVDDSGDFLTDLFYGNFDNDADTISNGYSVMDHFEQGWDVTLVPQWPVARLPLSKGQFTAFFDKYDRFVRETGLTQLELVNFSNPIFAQSRHIDDMGRFLNRMHSEFGLLDVPYRLYGNLDGQYPVTTKVLGNFTLENLAAETRSRPVELLINSHGQWDNIDQCIYVDGEEQRISLLNMDNINTVLNGAPYYLDCWTCLNGYEMENNLTTTALNGQCVGMFSATAVISNNGVNCDASLSDMAKSNFYYFYYSYLKALHEGQSRSQAFFTAQQAYGEALLADSANPLRGEGNYQFNLCNLLTYHNFGVLEPNASASFEANGYIAQAGQSVPKESTGSPGHGTSPSGTEIVLTDGNPVGEPAAVEYAENNMLQSGSYTIHGVTAQRLDNGYTRYTIDYTAPAGMSTCIFSPPNGDLFKIFGPITTGARETLIFDLEDQAVEESGEISISFNFNDDDRFFVFI
;
A
#
# COMPACT_ATOMS: atom_id res chain seq x y z
N MET A 1 41.48 -0.80 -68.93
CA MET A 1 40.72 0.45 -69.10
C MET A 1 40.10 0.51 -70.50
N LYS A 2 38.83 0.95 -70.56
CA LYS A 2 38.01 1.19 -71.76
C LYS A 2 37.41 -0.03 -72.47
N LYS A 3 36.32 -0.57 -71.91
CA LYS A 3 35.06 -1.00 -72.60
C LYS A 3 34.11 -1.78 -71.66
N GLY A 4 33.80 -1.23 -70.48
CA GLY A 4 32.84 -1.83 -69.53
C GLY A 4 32.01 -0.82 -68.73
N ILE A 5 32.08 0.48 -69.09
CA ILE A 5 31.44 1.58 -68.33
C ILE A 5 30.13 2.06 -69.00
N SER A 6 29.75 1.53 -70.17
CA SER A 6 28.59 2.02 -70.93
C SER A 6 27.32 1.15 -70.87
N PHE A 7 27.31 0.05 -70.12
CA PHE A 7 26.08 -0.77 -69.95
C PHE A 7 25.39 -0.55 -68.59
N PHE A 8 26.12 -0.07 -67.57
CA PHE A 8 25.55 0.17 -66.24
C PHE A 8 24.87 1.55 -66.08
N LEU A 9 25.13 2.49 -66.97
CA LEU A 9 24.49 3.83 -66.97
C LEU A 9 23.10 3.86 -67.63
N SER A 10 22.64 2.73 -68.20
CA SER A 10 21.34 2.65 -68.89
C SER A 10 20.23 1.96 -68.08
N VAL A 11 20.58 1.28 -66.98
CA VAL A 11 19.60 0.65 -66.06
C VAL A 11 19.33 1.53 -64.84
N VAL A 12 20.29 2.38 -64.44
CA VAL A 12 20.10 3.32 -63.31
C VAL A 12 19.27 4.56 -63.70
N LEU A 13 19.13 4.86 -65.00
CA LEU A 13 18.31 6.00 -65.48
C LEU A 13 16.83 5.64 -65.77
N LEU A 14 16.41 4.39 -65.54
CA LEU A 14 15.02 3.93 -65.72
C LEU A 14 14.28 3.62 -64.41
N LEU A 15 14.95 3.75 -63.25
CA LEU A 15 14.32 3.65 -61.92
C LEU A 15 14.14 5.00 -61.22
N THR A 16 14.58 6.11 -61.81
CA THR A 16 14.39 7.47 -61.26
C THR A 16 13.12 8.16 -61.75
N LEU A 17 12.14 7.41 -62.27
CA LEU A 17 10.85 7.93 -62.75
C LEU A 17 9.64 7.12 -62.24
N LEU A 18 9.78 6.44 -61.11
CA LEU A 18 8.63 6.13 -60.28
C LEU A 18 8.64 7.10 -59.11
N PRO A 19 7.57 7.89 -58.87
CA PRO A 19 7.46 8.63 -57.63
C PRO A 19 7.63 7.60 -56.51
N GLY A 20 8.63 7.80 -55.64
CA GLY A 20 8.72 7.04 -54.42
C GLY A 20 7.39 7.23 -53.71
N SER A 21 6.55 6.20 -53.71
CA SER A 21 5.47 6.08 -52.75
C SER A 21 6.16 6.20 -51.40
N ALA A 22 6.03 7.36 -50.77
CA ALA A 22 6.20 7.44 -49.34
C ALA A 22 5.24 6.38 -48.80
N TYR A 23 5.76 5.32 -48.19
CA TYR A 23 4.93 4.48 -47.35
C TYR A 23 4.33 5.43 -46.32
N ALA A 24 3.02 5.63 -46.37
CA ALA A 24 2.33 6.36 -45.32
C ALA A 24 2.61 5.60 -44.03
N ALA A 25 3.11 6.30 -43.00
CA ALA A 25 3.22 5.70 -41.67
C ALA A 25 1.82 5.22 -41.26
N GLU A 26 1.76 4.07 -40.57
CA GLU A 26 0.51 3.62 -39.97
C GLU A 26 0.01 4.65 -38.96
N SER A 27 -1.31 4.73 -38.79
CA SER A 27 -1.90 5.67 -37.83
C SER A 27 -1.49 5.29 -36.42
N GLY A 28 -1.04 6.28 -35.62
CA GLY A 28 -0.64 6.02 -34.24
C GLY A 28 0.18 7.13 -33.60
N MET A 29 0.30 7.05 -32.27
CA MET A 29 1.02 8.02 -31.45
C MET A 29 2.53 8.05 -31.71
N GLY A 30 3.11 6.97 -32.27
CA GLY A 30 4.52 6.91 -32.67
C GLY A 30 4.94 7.95 -33.72
N ASN A 31 3.98 8.59 -34.39
CA ASN A 31 4.22 9.65 -35.37
C ASN A 31 4.61 11.00 -34.72
N PHE A 32 4.51 11.14 -33.40
CA PHE A 32 4.85 12.37 -32.66
C PHE A 32 6.29 12.36 -32.12
N GLN A 33 7.26 12.50 -33.02
CA GLN A 33 8.68 12.56 -32.66
C GLN A 33 9.16 14.00 -32.40
N ARG A 34 10.01 14.18 -31.39
CA ARG A 34 10.65 15.46 -31.03
C ARG A 34 11.77 15.78 -32.01
N ASN A 35 11.42 16.48 -33.08
CA ASN A 35 12.34 16.80 -34.17
C ASN A 35 12.96 18.21 -34.04
N GLY A 36 12.43 19.05 -33.14
CA GLY A 36 13.01 20.35 -32.78
C GLY A 36 14.03 20.22 -31.65
N SER A 37 14.99 21.16 -31.60
CA SER A 37 15.91 21.30 -30.46
C SER A 37 15.49 22.53 -29.65
N TYR A 38 15.03 22.30 -28.42
CA TYR A 38 14.79 23.36 -27.43
C TYR A 38 15.96 23.40 -26.43
N TYR A 39 16.34 24.60 -25.99
CA TYR A 39 17.29 24.77 -24.89
C TYR A 39 16.83 25.89 -23.98
N THR A 40 17.14 25.78 -22.68
CA THR A 40 16.76 26.77 -21.67
C THR A 40 17.24 28.17 -22.07
N GLY A 41 16.32 29.13 -22.10
CA GLY A 41 16.58 30.51 -22.54
C GLY A 41 16.47 30.74 -24.05
N LEU A 42 16.00 29.77 -24.85
CA LEU A 42 15.64 29.97 -26.26
C LEU A 42 14.61 31.09 -26.42
N PHE A 43 13.57 31.08 -25.58
CA PHE A 43 12.62 32.19 -25.43
C PHE A 43 12.94 32.98 -24.17
N THR A 44 13.18 34.28 -24.34
CA THR A 44 13.60 35.15 -23.21
C THR A 44 12.46 35.47 -22.23
N ASP A 45 11.22 35.21 -22.63
CA ASP A 45 10.00 35.42 -21.85
C ASP A 45 9.42 34.11 -21.27
N VAL A 46 10.22 33.04 -21.27
CA VAL A 46 9.89 31.75 -20.63
C VAL A 46 10.96 31.45 -19.57
N PRO A 47 10.72 31.81 -18.29
CA PRO A 47 11.59 31.42 -17.18
C PRO A 47 11.69 29.89 -17.07
N ALA A 48 12.85 29.39 -16.65
CA ALA A 48 13.10 27.95 -16.55
C ALA A 48 12.24 27.27 -15.48
N ASP A 49 11.83 28.02 -14.46
CA ASP A 49 11.01 27.61 -13.32
C ASP A 49 9.51 27.92 -13.51
N ALA A 50 9.11 28.44 -14.67
CA ALA A 50 7.70 28.67 -14.95
C ALA A 50 6.95 27.34 -15.11
N TRP A 51 5.76 27.23 -14.54
CA TRP A 51 4.93 26.01 -14.57
C TRP A 51 4.63 25.48 -16.00
N TYR A 52 4.72 26.35 -17.01
CA TYR A 52 4.48 26.03 -18.41
C TYR A 52 5.76 25.80 -19.23
N ALA A 53 6.95 25.90 -18.63
CA ALA A 53 8.23 25.84 -19.35
C ALA A 53 8.38 24.53 -20.14
N ASP A 54 8.08 23.39 -19.52
CA ASP A 54 8.13 22.07 -20.15
C ASP A 54 7.10 21.92 -21.27
N GLY A 55 5.89 22.45 -21.08
CA GLY A 55 4.86 22.44 -22.12
C GLY A 55 5.25 23.26 -23.34
N VAL A 56 5.90 24.40 -23.13
CA VAL A 56 6.44 25.22 -24.22
C VAL A 56 7.57 24.50 -24.94
N ALA A 57 8.48 23.87 -24.21
CA ALA A 57 9.55 23.06 -24.79
C ALA A 57 8.99 21.92 -25.64
N ALA A 58 8.10 21.10 -25.07
CA ALA A 58 7.47 19.99 -25.76
C ALA A 58 6.66 20.46 -26.99
N GLY A 59 5.82 21.48 -26.84
CA GLY A 59 5.04 22.05 -27.95
C GLY A 59 5.92 22.56 -29.10
N TYR A 60 7.11 23.09 -28.79
CA TYR A 60 8.10 23.52 -29.78
C TYR A 60 8.84 22.34 -30.43
N GLU A 61 9.33 21.40 -29.64
CA GLU A 61 10.07 20.21 -30.11
C GLU A 61 9.20 19.29 -30.98
N LEU A 62 7.92 19.21 -30.66
CA LEU A 62 6.91 18.49 -31.44
C LEU A 62 6.42 19.31 -32.64
N GLY A 63 6.81 20.57 -32.79
CA GLY A 63 6.38 21.43 -33.89
C GLY A 63 4.88 21.79 -33.86
N LEU A 64 4.22 21.62 -32.73
CA LEU A 64 2.80 21.99 -32.55
C LEU A 64 2.64 23.50 -32.40
N MET A 65 3.63 24.15 -31.78
CA MET A 65 3.64 25.59 -31.56
C MET A 65 4.98 26.21 -31.98
N VAL A 66 4.93 27.46 -32.43
CA VAL A 66 6.11 28.28 -32.75
C VAL A 66 6.10 29.56 -31.93
N GLY A 67 7.27 30.15 -31.72
CA GLY A 67 7.40 31.44 -31.04
C GLY A 67 6.68 32.57 -31.80
N SER A 68 6.23 33.59 -31.08
CA SER A 68 5.63 34.81 -31.65
C SER A 68 6.69 35.73 -32.29
N GLY A 69 7.97 35.50 -31.99
CA GLY A 69 9.13 36.12 -32.63
C GLY A 69 10.39 35.27 -32.48
N GLN A 70 11.53 35.75 -32.97
CA GLN A 70 12.78 34.97 -32.99
C GLN A 70 13.28 34.51 -31.61
N LYS A 71 12.93 35.21 -30.52
CA LYS A 71 13.32 34.89 -29.14
C LYS A 71 12.19 35.07 -28.15
N THR A 72 10.94 35.08 -28.63
CA THR A 72 9.78 35.41 -27.81
C THR A 72 8.68 34.39 -28.07
N PHE A 73 8.10 33.84 -27.01
CA PHE A 73 6.98 32.91 -27.09
C PHE A 73 5.62 33.61 -26.90
N SER A 74 5.59 34.70 -26.12
CA SER A 74 4.39 35.40 -25.66
C SER A 74 3.44 34.51 -24.85
N PRO A 75 3.85 33.98 -23.68
CA PRO A 75 3.08 33.00 -22.91
C PRO A 75 1.67 33.49 -22.56
N ASN A 76 1.53 34.76 -22.17
CA ASN A 76 0.24 35.36 -21.79
C ASN A 76 -0.57 35.90 -22.99
N GLY A 77 -0.10 35.70 -24.22
CA GLY A 77 -0.87 36.06 -25.41
C GLY A 77 -2.07 35.14 -25.59
N THR A 78 -3.20 35.66 -26.06
CA THR A 78 -4.39 34.86 -26.37
C THR A 78 -4.22 34.06 -27.66
N VAL A 79 -4.80 32.86 -27.72
CA VAL A 79 -4.85 32.03 -28.94
C VAL A 79 -6.16 32.29 -29.68
N THR A 80 -6.11 32.41 -31.01
CA THR A 80 -7.29 32.59 -31.88
C THR A 80 -7.92 31.26 -32.30
N LEU A 81 -9.20 31.28 -32.73
CA LEU A 81 -9.85 30.09 -33.30
C LEU A 81 -9.07 29.51 -34.51
N ALA A 82 -8.50 30.38 -35.35
CA ALA A 82 -7.65 29.99 -36.47
C ALA A 82 -6.43 29.17 -36.02
N GLU A 83 -5.78 29.57 -34.92
CA GLU A 83 -4.63 28.86 -34.36
C GLU A 83 -5.05 27.53 -33.70
N ALA A 84 -6.18 27.51 -32.99
CA ALA A 84 -6.77 26.29 -32.42
C ALA A 84 -7.02 25.21 -33.50
N VAL A 85 -7.71 25.58 -34.59
CA VAL A 85 -8.01 24.68 -35.71
C VAL A 85 -6.75 24.22 -36.42
N ALA A 86 -5.76 25.10 -36.58
CA ALA A 86 -4.47 24.73 -37.17
C ALA A 86 -3.73 23.67 -36.32
N MET A 87 -3.78 23.76 -34.99
CA MET A 87 -3.18 22.74 -34.12
C MET A 87 -3.92 21.40 -34.21
N ALA A 88 -5.26 21.39 -34.15
CA ALA A 88 -6.05 20.16 -34.28
C ALA A 88 -5.82 19.46 -35.63
N ALA A 89 -5.81 20.23 -36.74
CA ALA A 89 -5.53 19.69 -38.07
C ALA A 89 -4.14 19.04 -38.17
N ARG A 90 -3.12 19.64 -37.54
CA ARG A 90 -1.76 19.08 -37.50
C ARG A 90 -1.70 17.80 -36.67
N ILE A 91 -2.31 17.80 -35.49
CA ILE A 91 -2.39 16.62 -34.62
C ILE A 91 -3.02 15.46 -35.39
N HIS A 92 -4.20 15.68 -35.98
CA HIS A 92 -4.92 14.65 -36.72
C HIS A 92 -4.16 14.16 -37.96
N SER A 93 -3.61 15.07 -38.78
CA SER A 93 -2.84 14.71 -39.98
C SER A 93 -1.60 13.89 -39.64
N ARG A 94 -0.89 14.28 -38.58
CA ARG A 94 0.33 13.60 -38.15
C ARG A 94 0.01 12.25 -37.52
N TYR A 95 -1.03 12.16 -36.68
CA TYR A 95 -1.51 10.90 -36.14
C TYR A 95 -1.81 9.90 -37.26
N GLY A 96 -2.56 10.32 -38.29
CA GLY A 96 -3.03 9.42 -39.34
C GLY A 96 -1.98 8.99 -40.37
N SER A 97 -0.99 9.83 -40.68
CA SER A 97 -0.11 9.62 -41.84
C SER A 97 1.38 9.92 -41.61
N GLY A 98 1.76 10.40 -40.42
CA GLY A 98 3.14 10.84 -40.13
C GLY A 98 3.61 12.07 -40.91
N LEU A 99 2.78 12.64 -41.80
CA LEU A 99 3.12 13.76 -42.69
C LEU A 99 2.24 14.99 -42.41
N GLU A 100 2.85 16.17 -42.53
CA GLU A 100 2.14 17.45 -42.55
C GLU A 100 2.28 18.09 -43.94
N SER A 101 1.24 17.99 -44.77
CA SER A 101 1.21 18.61 -46.10
C SER A 101 0.06 19.61 -46.23
N PHE A 102 0.25 20.80 -45.67
CA PHE A 102 -0.73 21.90 -45.75
C PHE A 102 -0.24 22.98 -46.71
N ALA A 103 -0.79 23.00 -47.93
CA ALA A 103 -0.56 24.08 -48.88
C ALA A 103 -1.24 25.37 -48.40
N GLN A 104 -0.44 26.36 -48.00
CA GLN A 104 -0.96 27.58 -47.39
C GLN A 104 -1.84 28.39 -48.36
N GLY A 105 -2.98 28.87 -47.86
CA GLY A 105 -3.95 29.69 -48.59
C GLY A 105 -4.00 31.14 -48.12
N SER A 106 -4.97 31.89 -48.64
CA SER A 106 -5.33 33.22 -48.15
C SER A 106 -6.84 33.26 -47.86
N PRO A 107 -7.27 33.45 -46.59
CA PRO A 107 -6.45 33.63 -45.39
C PRO A 107 -5.61 32.39 -45.04
N TRP A 108 -4.50 32.60 -44.31
CA TRP A 108 -3.50 31.55 -44.03
C TRP A 108 -4.10 30.29 -43.39
N TYR A 109 -5.12 30.48 -42.55
CA TYR A 109 -5.74 29.40 -41.80
C TYR A 109 -6.77 28.59 -42.61
N GLN A 110 -7.17 29.05 -43.80
CA GLN A 110 -8.25 28.43 -44.56
C GLN A 110 -7.98 26.96 -44.87
N VAL A 111 -6.72 26.61 -45.14
CA VAL A 111 -6.31 25.22 -45.42
C VAL A 111 -6.60 24.29 -44.24
N TYR A 112 -6.46 24.77 -43.00
CA TYR A 112 -6.72 23.96 -41.80
C TYR A 112 -8.22 23.87 -41.51
N VAL A 113 -8.98 24.93 -41.77
CA VAL A 113 -10.46 24.91 -41.66
C VAL A 113 -11.04 23.92 -42.66
N ASP A 114 -10.62 23.99 -43.92
CA ASP A 114 -11.06 23.05 -44.96
C ASP A 114 -10.69 21.61 -44.59
N TYR A 115 -9.48 21.39 -44.06
CA TYR A 115 -9.04 20.07 -43.59
C TYR A 115 -9.90 19.57 -42.43
N ALA A 116 -10.13 20.39 -41.41
CA ALA A 116 -10.91 20.04 -40.23
C ALA A 116 -12.35 19.68 -40.61
N VAL A 117 -12.98 20.44 -41.52
CA VAL A 117 -14.32 20.14 -42.03
C VAL A 117 -14.35 18.84 -42.83
N ASN A 118 -13.39 18.63 -43.73
CA ASN A 118 -13.37 17.44 -44.59
C ASN A 118 -13.09 16.14 -43.83
N ASN A 119 -12.40 16.20 -42.70
CA ASN A 119 -12.06 15.04 -41.86
C ASN A 119 -12.97 14.90 -40.63
N GLY A 120 -14.00 15.74 -40.49
CA GLY A 120 -14.98 15.63 -39.41
C GLY A 120 -14.53 16.16 -38.05
N LEU A 121 -13.43 16.94 -37.99
CA LEU A 121 -12.95 17.59 -36.77
C LEU A 121 -13.80 18.82 -36.42
N LEU A 122 -14.44 19.44 -37.42
CA LEU A 122 -15.25 20.63 -37.24
C LEU A 122 -16.46 20.64 -38.19
N PRO A 123 -17.70 20.82 -37.70
CA PRO A 123 -18.86 21.10 -38.53
C PRO A 123 -18.68 22.30 -39.49
N ALA A 124 -19.16 22.14 -40.73
CA ALA A 124 -19.11 23.22 -41.72
C ALA A 124 -19.92 24.44 -41.26
N GLY A 125 -19.26 25.59 -41.12
CA GLY A 125 -19.90 26.86 -40.77
C GLY A 125 -20.14 27.07 -39.27
N GLU A 126 -19.54 26.26 -38.39
CA GLU A 126 -19.68 26.43 -36.94
C GLU A 126 -19.21 27.80 -36.44
N PHE A 127 -18.05 28.27 -36.92
CA PHE A 127 -17.51 29.59 -36.58
C PHE A 127 -17.58 30.55 -37.77
N SER A 128 -18.10 31.76 -37.52
CA SER A 128 -18.24 32.79 -38.55
C SER A 128 -17.00 33.69 -38.70
N ASP A 129 -16.13 33.75 -37.69
CA ASP A 129 -14.89 34.51 -37.69
C ASP A 129 -13.80 33.75 -36.93
N PHE A 130 -12.76 33.29 -37.61
CA PHE A 130 -11.66 32.54 -37.02
C PHE A 130 -10.56 33.43 -36.44
N THR A 131 -10.64 34.75 -36.60
CA THR A 131 -9.61 35.69 -36.14
C THR A 131 -9.81 36.16 -34.69
N VAL A 132 -10.95 35.82 -34.08
CA VAL A 132 -11.24 36.15 -32.69
C VAL A 132 -10.50 35.22 -31.70
N PRO A 133 -10.23 35.67 -30.47
CA PRO A 133 -9.71 34.80 -29.40
C PRO A 133 -10.62 33.60 -29.17
N ALA A 134 -10.03 32.41 -29.06
CA ALA A 134 -10.74 31.19 -28.68
C ALA A 134 -11.02 31.18 -27.18
N THR A 135 -12.20 30.71 -26.79
CA THR A 135 -12.46 30.37 -25.39
C THR A 135 -11.85 29.01 -25.04
N ARG A 136 -11.69 28.73 -23.75
CA ARG A 136 -11.22 27.44 -23.25
C ARG A 136 -12.13 26.28 -23.70
N GLY A 137 -13.46 26.46 -23.65
CA GLY A 137 -14.42 25.47 -24.14
C GLY A 137 -14.31 25.21 -25.65
N GLN A 138 -14.13 26.27 -26.46
CA GLN A 138 -13.94 26.13 -27.90
C GLN A 138 -12.64 25.39 -28.24
N LEU A 139 -11.54 25.67 -27.52
CA LEU A 139 -10.29 24.95 -27.71
C LEU A 139 -10.46 23.46 -27.36
N ALA A 140 -11.11 23.14 -26.24
CA ALA A 140 -11.37 21.77 -25.83
C ALA A 140 -12.15 21.00 -26.89
N HIS A 141 -13.24 21.59 -27.40
CA HIS A 141 -14.03 21.02 -28.49
C HIS A 141 -13.19 20.71 -29.74
N ILE A 142 -12.41 21.71 -30.20
CA ILE A 142 -11.58 21.58 -31.41
C ILE A 142 -10.48 20.51 -31.24
N LEU A 143 -9.89 20.38 -30.06
CA LEU A 143 -8.83 19.40 -29.80
C LEU A 143 -9.36 17.99 -29.52
N ALA A 144 -10.52 17.85 -28.87
CA ALA A 144 -11.13 16.55 -28.59
C ALA A 144 -11.35 15.73 -29.86
N ALA A 145 -11.70 16.38 -30.98
CA ALA A 145 -11.89 15.73 -32.27
C ALA A 145 -10.58 15.41 -33.03
N ALA A 146 -9.41 15.83 -32.53
CA ALA A 146 -8.13 15.68 -33.24
C ALA A 146 -7.52 14.27 -33.15
N LEU A 147 -7.95 13.45 -32.18
CA LEU A 147 -7.51 12.07 -31.96
C LEU A 147 -8.74 11.17 -31.80
N PRO A 148 -8.64 9.86 -32.13
CA PRO A 148 -9.73 8.93 -31.87
C PRO A 148 -9.92 8.72 -30.36
N ALA A 149 -11.16 8.39 -29.95
CA ALA A 149 -11.51 8.24 -28.53
C ALA A 149 -10.65 7.18 -27.79
N SER A 150 -10.19 6.13 -28.49
CA SER A 150 -9.28 5.12 -27.94
C SER A 150 -7.94 5.72 -27.46
N GLU A 151 -7.47 6.77 -28.13
CA GLU A 151 -6.25 7.49 -27.75
C GLU A 151 -6.49 8.50 -26.62
N LEU A 152 -7.75 8.73 -26.26
CA LEU A 152 -8.19 9.58 -25.15
C LEU A 152 -8.88 8.75 -24.06
N ALA A 153 -8.41 7.50 -23.86
CA ALA A 153 -8.91 6.63 -22.81
C ALA A 153 -8.84 7.33 -21.44
N PRO A 154 -9.86 7.15 -20.58
CA PRO A 154 -9.93 7.82 -19.29
C PRO A 154 -8.83 7.29 -18.36
N ILE A 155 -8.06 8.20 -17.78
CA ILE A 155 -7.12 7.93 -16.68
C ILE A 155 -7.58 8.55 -15.36
N ASN A 156 -8.67 9.33 -15.40
CA ASN A 156 -9.29 10.03 -14.26
C ASN A 156 -10.80 9.75 -14.21
N SER A 157 -11.33 9.64 -12.99
CA SER A 157 -12.78 9.70 -12.74
C SER A 157 -13.19 11.14 -12.42
N VAL A 158 -13.93 11.77 -13.33
CA VAL A 158 -14.42 13.15 -13.17
C VAL A 158 -15.95 13.14 -13.35
N PRO A 159 -16.71 12.97 -12.25
CA PRO A 159 -18.17 12.94 -12.32
C PRO A 159 -18.79 14.33 -12.42
N THR A 160 -18.15 15.35 -11.85
CA THR A 160 -18.63 16.74 -11.85
C THR A 160 -17.47 17.74 -11.93
N LEU A 161 -17.74 18.94 -12.46
CA LEU A 161 -16.82 20.08 -12.42
C LEU A 161 -17.54 21.29 -11.79
N PRO A 162 -16.82 22.20 -11.10
CA PRO A 162 -17.45 23.33 -10.39
C PRO A 162 -18.26 24.28 -11.28
N ASP A 163 -17.86 24.41 -12.55
CA ASP A 163 -18.39 25.42 -13.48
C ASP A 163 -18.69 24.87 -14.89
N VAL A 164 -18.84 23.55 -15.00
CA VAL A 164 -19.26 22.85 -16.24
C VAL A 164 -20.36 21.86 -15.88
N ASP A 165 -21.53 22.06 -16.48
CA ASP A 165 -22.72 21.22 -16.36
C ASP A 165 -23.27 20.86 -17.75
N ASP A 166 -24.36 20.08 -17.79
CA ASP A 166 -25.00 19.63 -19.03
C ASP A 166 -25.54 20.78 -19.91
N THR A 167 -25.60 22.02 -19.39
CA THR A 167 -26.00 23.21 -20.16
C THR A 167 -24.81 24.00 -20.71
N THR A 168 -23.60 23.67 -20.26
CA THR A 168 -22.37 24.32 -20.66
C THR A 168 -21.99 23.88 -22.09
N PRO A 169 -21.74 24.81 -23.02
CA PRO A 169 -21.30 24.45 -24.37
C PRO A 169 -20.06 23.56 -24.33
N TYR A 170 -20.09 22.48 -25.12
CA TYR A 170 -19.00 21.50 -25.26
C TYR A 170 -18.68 20.70 -23.97
N HIS A 171 -19.63 20.57 -23.04
CA HIS A 171 -19.42 19.83 -21.78
C HIS A 171 -18.85 18.41 -21.99
N ASP A 172 -19.39 17.62 -22.92
CA ASP A 172 -18.91 16.26 -23.21
C ASP A 172 -17.42 16.23 -23.59
N ASP A 173 -16.97 17.12 -24.48
CA ASP A 173 -15.58 17.21 -24.92
C ASP A 173 -14.67 17.70 -23.78
N ILE A 174 -15.17 18.59 -22.94
CA ILE A 174 -14.47 19.05 -21.73
C ILE A 174 -14.27 17.86 -20.79
N PHE A 175 -15.33 17.13 -20.45
CA PHE A 175 -15.25 15.95 -19.59
C PHE A 175 -14.36 14.85 -20.18
N LEU A 176 -14.42 14.60 -21.49
CA LEU A 176 -13.53 13.66 -22.18
C LEU A 176 -12.06 14.01 -21.93
N LEU A 177 -11.67 15.28 -22.15
CA LEU A 177 -10.29 15.69 -22.00
C LEU A 177 -9.84 15.81 -20.53
N TYR A 178 -10.74 16.08 -19.59
CA TYR A 178 -10.46 15.96 -18.14
C TYR A 178 -10.22 14.51 -17.73
N ARG A 179 -11.10 13.60 -18.17
CA ARG A 179 -10.97 12.16 -17.90
C ARG A 179 -9.72 11.58 -18.52
N ALA A 180 -9.33 12.03 -19.72
CA ALA A 180 -8.08 11.66 -20.37
C ALA A 180 -6.82 12.31 -19.73
N GLY A 181 -6.97 13.20 -18.73
CA GLY A 181 -5.84 13.89 -18.09
C GLY A 181 -5.14 14.94 -18.95
N VAL A 182 -5.77 15.37 -20.04
CA VAL A 182 -5.30 16.45 -20.90
C VAL A 182 -5.58 17.80 -20.24
N LEU A 183 -6.79 17.97 -19.68
CA LEU A 183 -7.21 19.16 -18.94
C LEU A 183 -7.08 18.95 -17.43
N THR A 184 -6.72 20.01 -16.70
CA THR A 184 -6.43 19.96 -15.26
C THR A 184 -7.09 21.06 -14.43
N GLY A 185 -7.98 21.85 -15.01
CA GLY A 185 -8.51 23.06 -14.37
C GLY A 185 -7.50 24.20 -14.26
N ASN A 186 -7.96 25.32 -13.71
CA ASN A 186 -7.17 26.53 -13.46
C ASN A 186 -6.94 26.79 -11.95
N ASP A 187 -7.49 25.94 -11.09
CA ASP A 187 -7.33 25.95 -9.64
C ASP A 187 -7.35 24.51 -9.08
N SER A 188 -7.17 24.37 -7.78
CA SER A 188 -7.19 23.06 -7.09
C SER A 188 -8.57 22.40 -7.02
N ALA A 189 -9.65 23.16 -7.26
CA ALA A 189 -11.01 22.63 -7.33
C ALA A 189 -11.34 22.02 -8.71
N GLY A 190 -10.41 22.15 -9.67
CA GLY A 190 -10.59 21.67 -11.05
C GLY A 190 -11.44 22.60 -11.92
N THR A 191 -11.71 23.84 -11.48
CA THR A 191 -12.53 24.81 -12.22
C THR A 191 -11.99 25.00 -13.64
N PHE A 192 -12.88 24.95 -14.65
CA PHE A 192 -12.46 24.97 -16.06
C PHE A 192 -12.47 26.36 -16.67
N THR A 193 -13.41 27.23 -16.31
CA THR A 193 -13.71 28.55 -16.90
C THR A 193 -13.98 28.52 -18.41
N PRO A 194 -15.04 27.81 -18.87
CA PRO A 194 -15.28 27.51 -20.29
C PRO A 194 -15.38 28.73 -21.21
N ASN A 195 -15.84 29.87 -20.67
CA ASN A 195 -16.04 31.11 -21.43
C ASN A 195 -14.82 32.06 -21.42
N ALA A 196 -13.78 31.76 -20.63
CA ALA A 196 -12.58 32.58 -20.58
C ALA A 196 -11.73 32.40 -21.84
N ALA A 197 -11.04 33.46 -22.26
CA ALA A 197 -10.04 33.37 -23.32
C ALA A 197 -8.85 32.52 -22.84
N ILE A 198 -8.25 31.73 -23.73
CA ILE A 198 -7.11 30.87 -23.40
C ILE A 198 -5.78 31.45 -23.87
N THR A 199 -4.76 31.32 -23.03
CA THR A 199 -3.41 31.83 -23.28
C THR A 199 -2.50 30.81 -23.96
N ARG A 200 -1.45 31.29 -24.61
CA ARG A 200 -0.47 30.45 -25.34
C ARG A 200 0.28 29.48 -24.43
N CYS A 201 0.58 29.85 -23.18
CA CYS A 201 1.22 28.92 -22.24
C CYS A 201 0.29 27.78 -21.84
N GLU A 202 -1.00 28.06 -21.58
CA GLU A 202 -2.00 27.04 -21.29
C GLU A 202 -2.15 26.09 -22.49
N VAL A 203 -2.29 26.63 -23.70
CA VAL A 203 -2.38 25.83 -24.93
C VAL A 203 -1.15 24.97 -25.16
N ALA A 204 0.06 25.45 -24.87
CA ALA A 204 1.28 24.65 -25.03
C ALA A 204 1.25 23.40 -24.15
N THR A 205 0.82 23.55 -22.89
CA THR A 205 0.68 22.41 -21.97
C THR A 205 -0.40 21.43 -22.42
N ILE A 206 -1.56 21.93 -22.88
CA ILE A 206 -2.67 21.10 -23.36
C ILE A 206 -2.27 20.34 -24.63
N ALA A 207 -1.69 21.03 -25.61
CA ALA A 207 -1.28 20.44 -26.89
C ALA A 207 -0.19 19.36 -26.71
N ALA A 208 0.74 19.55 -25.78
CA ALA A 208 1.73 18.52 -25.44
C ALA A 208 1.05 17.26 -24.86
N ARG A 209 0.10 17.42 -23.93
CA ARG A 209 -0.63 16.31 -23.30
C ARG A 209 -1.54 15.55 -24.26
N MET A 210 -2.06 16.23 -25.29
CA MET A 210 -2.84 15.58 -26.35
C MET A 210 -2.01 14.47 -27.01
N VAL A 211 -0.75 14.76 -27.36
CA VAL A 211 0.07 13.88 -28.21
C VAL A 211 1.19 13.12 -27.47
N GLN A 212 1.33 13.33 -26.17
CA GLN A 212 2.25 12.59 -25.31
C GLN A 212 1.46 11.96 -24.16
N PRO A 213 1.05 10.68 -24.25
CA PRO A 213 0.25 10.02 -23.22
C PRO A 213 0.89 10.09 -21.82
N ASP A 214 2.21 9.91 -21.71
CA ASP A 214 2.96 10.02 -20.45
C ASP A 214 2.98 11.43 -19.83
N ALA A 215 2.63 12.46 -20.59
CA ALA A 215 2.55 13.83 -20.08
C ALA A 215 1.17 14.17 -19.48
N ARG A 216 0.16 13.31 -19.71
CA ARG A 216 -1.19 13.48 -19.18
C ARG A 216 -1.17 13.37 -17.66
N ARG A 217 -2.08 14.10 -17.02
CA ARG A 217 -2.12 14.23 -15.57
C ARG A 217 -3.20 13.34 -15.00
N HIS A 218 -2.82 12.52 -14.02
CA HIS A 218 -3.79 12.03 -13.08
C HIS A 218 -4.28 13.24 -12.28
N LEU A 219 -5.53 13.59 -12.51
CA LEU A 219 -6.23 14.49 -11.62
C LEU A 219 -6.40 13.69 -10.35
N ALA A 220 -5.99 14.30 -9.24
CA ALA A 220 -6.63 13.99 -7.99
C ALA A 220 -8.13 13.86 -8.30
N ALA A 221 -8.74 12.73 -7.96
CA ALA A 221 -10.19 12.70 -7.80
C ALA A 221 -10.57 13.92 -6.94
N GLN A 222 -11.85 14.23 -6.78
CA GLN A 222 -12.26 15.15 -5.71
C GLN A 222 -11.89 14.63 -4.27
N GLY A 223 -10.88 13.75 -4.12
CA GLY A 223 -10.22 13.25 -2.92
C GLY A 223 -8.67 13.27 -2.97
N GLY A 224 -8.03 14.23 -3.66
CA GLY A 224 -6.56 14.29 -3.80
C GLY A 224 -5.73 14.50 -2.52
N ALA A 225 -6.36 14.86 -1.40
CA ALA A 225 -5.68 14.98 -0.13
C ALA A 225 -5.59 13.64 0.62
N ILE A 226 -6.52 12.70 0.39
CA ILE A 226 -6.61 11.45 1.15
C ILE A 226 -6.40 10.28 0.19
N GLN A 227 -5.29 9.58 0.35
CA GLN A 227 -4.89 8.48 -0.52
C GLN A 227 -4.55 7.25 0.30
N PRO A 228 -4.75 6.03 -0.22
CA PRO A 228 -4.17 4.84 0.38
C PRO A 228 -2.65 5.01 0.59
N LEU A 229 -2.11 4.40 1.63
CA LEU A 229 -0.67 4.40 1.88
C LEU A 229 0.07 3.86 0.63
N GLY A 230 0.81 4.76 -0.03
CA GLY A 230 1.57 4.45 -1.26
C GLY A 230 2.88 3.71 -1.00
N LEU A 231 3.02 3.01 0.13
CA LEU A 231 4.18 2.19 0.46
C LEU A 231 3.85 0.72 0.24
N THR A 232 4.82 -0.03 -0.26
CA THR A 232 4.73 -1.49 -0.24
C THR A 232 5.30 -1.97 1.09
N ARG A 233 4.48 -2.66 1.89
CA ARG A 233 4.97 -3.33 3.10
C ARG A 233 6.04 -4.35 2.69
N GLN A 234 7.07 -4.58 3.49
CA GLN A 234 8.01 -5.67 3.29
C GLN A 234 8.32 -6.35 4.60
N LEU A 235 8.62 -7.63 4.54
CA LEU A 235 9.20 -8.32 5.68
C LEU A 235 10.61 -7.74 5.92
N VAL A 236 10.93 -7.35 7.16
CA VAL A 236 12.33 -7.09 7.55
C VAL A 236 13.15 -8.29 7.12
N GLN A 237 14.28 -8.07 6.45
CA GLN A 237 15.13 -9.16 5.98
C GLN A 237 15.56 -10.06 7.15
N PRO A 238 15.03 -11.30 7.24
CA PRO A 238 15.37 -12.20 8.33
C PRO A 238 16.86 -12.57 8.27
N GLN A 239 17.52 -12.58 9.42
CA GLN A 239 18.92 -12.98 9.55
C GLN A 239 19.00 -14.32 10.26
N ALA A 240 19.90 -15.19 9.82
CA ALA A 240 20.12 -16.49 10.44
C ALA A 240 20.62 -16.35 11.89
N VAL A 241 20.16 -17.24 12.76
CA VAL A 241 20.57 -17.29 14.18
C VAL A 241 20.85 -18.73 14.57
N ASP A 242 22.04 -18.99 15.11
CA ASP A 242 22.45 -20.30 15.63
C ASP A 242 22.16 -21.50 14.70
N GLY A 243 22.30 -21.30 13.38
CA GLY A 243 22.08 -22.33 12.36
C GLY A 243 20.62 -22.53 11.95
N VAL A 244 19.70 -21.70 12.44
CA VAL A 244 18.34 -21.56 11.89
C VAL A 244 18.38 -20.51 10.79
N GLU A 245 18.14 -20.95 9.57
CA GLU A 245 18.14 -20.10 8.37
C GLU A 245 16.75 -19.50 8.12
N PRO A 246 16.66 -18.30 7.53
CA PRO A 246 15.40 -17.77 7.03
C PRO A 246 14.65 -18.74 6.11
N TYR A 247 13.32 -18.79 6.24
CA TYR A 247 12.46 -19.64 5.40
C TYR A 247 12.82 -21.13 5.46
N SER A 248 13.48 -21.57 6.52
CA SER A 248 13.82 -22.99 6.70
C SER A 248 12.63 -23.82 7.15
N ASP A 249 12.65 -25.08 6.73
CA ASP A 249 11.57 -26.05 6.92
C ASP A 249 11.71 -26.81 8.24
N HIS A 250 10.74 -26.65 9.14
CA HIS A 250 10.71 -27.26 10.47
C HIS A 250 9.53 -28.21 10.68
N TYR A 251 9.03 -28.87 9.62
CA TYR A 251 7.84 -29.73 9.67
C TYR A 251 8.11 -31.23 9.48
N PHE A 252 9.37 -31.68 9.28
CA PHE A 252 9.64 -33.10 9.02
C PHE A 252 10.99 -33.62 9.54
N GLY A 253 11.03 -34.92 9.83
CA GLY A 253 12.27 -35.61 10.20
C GLY A 253 13.01 -34.97 11.37
N ASP A 254 14.32 -34.75 11.20
CA ASP A 254 15.18 -34.18 12.23
C ASP A 254 15.00 -32.65 12.41
N SER A 255 14.26 -31.97 11.53
CA SER A 255 14.05 -30.51 11.60
C SER A 255 12.88 -30.09 12.50
N LEU A 256 12.14 -31.04 13.08
CA LEU A 256 10.98 -30.79 13.97
C LEU A 256 11.31 -30.08 15.29
N THR A 257 12.58 -29.75 15.57
CA THR A 257 12.98 -29.06 16.81
C THR A 257 13.85 -27.86 16.50
N ILE A 258 13.42 -26.68 16.93
CA ILE A 258 14.17 -25.44 16.90
C ILE A 258 14.76 -25.23 18.29
N SER A 259 16.09 -25.16 18.39
CA SER A 259 16.80 -25.00 19.68
C SER A 259 17.50 -23.64 19.83
N ALA A 260 17.52 -22.84 18.76
CA ALA A 260 18.12 -21.51 18.76
C ALA A 260 17.31 -20.55 19.65
N ASP A 261 17.98 -19.60 20.28
CA ASP A 261 17.33 -18.49 20.96
C ASP A 261 16.94 -17.42 19.93
N LEU A 262 15.64 -17.27 19.70
CA LEU A 262 15.06 -16.36 18.70
C LEU A 262 14.55 -15.05 19.32
N SER A 263 14.70 -14.84 20.63
CA SER A 263 14.19 -13.65 21.34
C SER A 263 14.58 -12.32 20.70
N GLY A 264 15.79 -12.24 20.14
CA GLY A 264 16.32 -11.07 19.45
C GLY A 264 16.09 -11.05 17.94
N ALA A 265 15.36 -12.03 17.38
CA ALA A 265 15.23 -12.25 15.93
C ALA A 265 13.77 -12.45 15.48
N PRO A 266 12.86 -11.47 15.71
CA PRO A 266 11.46 -11.57 15.31
C PRO A 266 11.26 -11.86 13.82
N ALA A 267 11.99 -11.18 12.94
CA ALA A 267 11.89 -11.41 11.49
C ALA A 267 12.19 -12.87 11.12
N LEU A 268 13.22 -13.47 11.73
CA LEU A 268 13.55 -14.88 11.51
C LEU A 268 12.41 -15.78 11.98
N ALA A 269 11.90 -15.59 13.21
CA ALA A 269 10.84 -16.43 13.78
C ALA A 269 9.55 -16.45 12.91
N TYR A 270 9.14 -15.29 12.38
CA TYR A 270 7.98 -15.17 11.50
C TYR A 270 8.24 -15.68 10.07
N SER A 271 9.51 -15.89 9.68
CA SER A 271 9.87 -16.43 8.37
C SER A 271 9.87 -17.95 8.30
N LEU A 272 9.73 -18.69 9.41
CA LEU A 272 9.89 -20.15 9.42
C LEU A 272 8.63 -20.89 8.95
N THR A 273 8.81 -21.97 8.19
CA THR A 273 7.76 -22.93 7.86
C THR A 273 7.74 -24.01 8.93
N PHE A 274 6.61 -24.26 9.58
CA PHE A 274 6.54 -25.19 10.70
C PHE A 274 5.18 -25.91 10.77
N SER A 275 5.11 -26.94 11.60
CA SER A 275 3.92 -27.77 11.81
C SER A 275 3.40 -27.68 13.24
N ASP A 276 2.21 -28.22 13.47
CA ASP A 276 1.65 -28.45 14.82
C ASP A 276 2.49 -29.43 15.68
N ARG A 277 3.52 -30.05 15.11
CA ARG A 277 4.48 -30.92 15.81
C ARG A 277 5.83 -30.27 16.08
N THR A 278 6.07 -29.09 15.54
CA THR A 278 7.36 -28.39 15.68
C THR A 278 7.55 -27.96 17.13
N LYS A 279 8.72 -28.27 17.67
CA LYS A 279 9.10 -27.90 19.04
C LYS A 279 9.93 -26.63 19.00
N PHE A 280 9.32 -25.53 19.42
CA PHE A 280 9.99 -24.25 19.63
C PHE A 280 10.76 -24.25 20.97
N PRO A 281 11.74 -23.34 21.13
CA PRO A 281 12.44 -23.13 22.41
C PRO A 281 11.47 -22.59 23.49
N ALA A 282 11.97 -22.38 24.70
CA ALA A 282 11.15 -21.82 25.78
C ALA A 282 10.64 -20.41 25.43
N ALA A 283 9.51 -19.99 26.01
CA ALA A 283 8.85 -18.73 25.65
C ALA A 283 9.73 -17.48 25.89
N ASP A 284 10.65 -17.51 26.86
CA ASP A 284 11.63 -16.45 27.11
C ASP A 284 12.77 -16.41 26.08
N GLN A 285 12.84 -17.39 25.19
CA GLN A 285 13.76 -17.48 24.04
C GLN A 285 13.04 -17.27 22.70
N LEU A 286 11.78 -16.83 22.74
CA LEU A 286 11.02 -16.41 21.55
C LEU A 286 10.87 -14.89 21.56
N PRO A 287 10.64 -14.26 20.38
CA PRO A 287 10.36 -12.83 20.34
C PRO A 287 9.15 -12.49 21.21
N ALA A 288 9.18 -11.34 21.89
CA ALA A 288 8.04 -10.88 22.67
C ALA A 288 6.79 -10.79 21.78
N GLY A 289 5.69 -11.43 22.22
CA GLY A 289 4.43 -11.49 21.46
C GLY A 289 4.38 -12.53 20.33
N TYR A 290 5.43 -13.32 20.09
CA TYR A 290 5.39 -14.40 19.10
C TYR A 290 4.65 -15.63 19.64
N ASP A 291 3.60 -16.04 18.95
CA ASP A 291 2.83 -17.26 19.24
C ASP A 291 2.70 -18.13 17.97
N PRO A 292 3.43 -19.27 17.89
CA PRO A 292 3.38 -20.14 16.73
C PRO A 292 2.03 -20.85 16.58
N GLU A 293 1.29 -21.09 17.66
CA GLU A 293 -0.03 -21.73 17.59
C GLU A 293 -1.06 -20.77 17.00
N ALA A 294 -1.05 -19.51 17.47
CA ALA A 294 -1.88 -18.45 16.89
C ALA A 294 -1.57 -18.20 15.42
N LEU A 295 -0.29 -18.24 15.02
CA LEU A 295 0.13 -18.06 13.62
C LEU A 295 -0.34 -19.22 12.72
N LEU A 296 -0.22 -20.45 13.20
CA LEU A 296 -0.73 -21.62 12.48
C LEU A 296 -2.24 -21.54 12.30
N GLU A 297 -2.98 -21.13 13.34
CA GLU A 297 -4.43 -21.05 13.26
C GLU A 297 -4.91 -19.88 12.38
N TRP A 298 -4.28 -18.72 12.52
CA TRP A 298 -4.47 -17.59 11.59
C TRP A 298 -4.23 -18.00 10.12
N GLY A 299 -3.25 -18.88 9.88
CA GLY A 299 -2.91 -19.38 8.56
C GLY A 299 -4.04 -20.15 7.86
N LYS A 300 -5.00 -20.75 8.57
CA LYS A 300 -6.05 -21.58 7.95
C LYS A 300 -7.05 -20.78 7.11
N ALA A 301 -7.36 -19.55 7.50
CA ALA A 301 -8.30 -18.70 6.77
C ALA A 301 -7.80 -18.45 5.33
N PRO A 302 -8.67 -18.63 4.30
CA PRO A 302 -8.30 -18.36 2.91
C PRO A 302 -7.89 -16.90 2.64
N GLY A 303 -8.54 -15.96 3.35
CA GLY A 303 -8.36 -14.52 3.18
C GLY A 303 -9.20 -13.91 2.06
N LEU A 304 -9.06 -12.60 1.86
CA LEU A 304 -9.74 -11.82 0.82
C LEU A 304 -11.28 -11.99 0.79
N ASN A 305 -11.90 -12.09 1.97
CA ASN A 305 -13.35 -12.19 2.18
C ASN A 305 -14.03 -13.43 1.58
N VAL A 306 -13.29 -14.52 1.33
CA VAL A 306 -13.89 -15.80 0.90
C VAL A 306 -14.92 -16.33 1.92
N ASP A 307 -14.72 -16.05 3.21
CA ASP A 307 -15.67 -16.45 4.26
C ASP A 307 -17.02 -15.70 4.16
N ILE A 308 -17.07 -14.52 3.54
CA ILE A 308 -18.33 -13.83 3.20
C ILE A 308 -19.08 -14.63 2.15
N LEU A 309 -18.38 -15.12 1.12
CA LEU A 309 -19.00 -15.97 0.10
C LEU A 309 -19.65 -17.20 0.76
N HIS A 310 -18.92 -17.87 1.65
CA HIS A 310 -19.44 -19.02 2.40
C HIS A 310 -20.63 -18.67 3.29
N ALA A 311 -20.60 -17.52 3.98
CA ALA A 311 -21.71 -17.04 4.81
C ALA A 311 -22.99 -16.77 4.01
N HIS A 312 -22.86 -16.41 2.73
CA HIS A 312 -23.95 -16.27 1.77
C HIS A 312 -24.34 -17.58 1.08
N GLY A 313 -23.68 -18.69 1.41
CA GLY A 313 -23.98 -20.04 0.91
C GLY A 313 -23.22 -20.44 -0.35
N PHE A 314 -22.38 -19.56 -0.90
CA PHE A 314 -21.56 -19.83 -2.08
C PHE A 314 -20.34 -20.65 -1.68
N THR A 315 -20.34 -21.94 -2.00
CA THR A 315 -19.32 -22.89 -1.52
C THR A 315 -18.74 -23.78 -2.61
N GLY A 316 -19.20 -23.62 -3.85
CA GLY A 316 -18.94 -24.52 -4.97
C GLY A 316 -19.92 -25.69 -5.01
N GLU A 317 -21.07 -25.60 -4.33
CA GLU A 317 -22.04 -26.69 -4.27
C GLU A 317 -22.57 -27.01 -5.68
N GLY A 318 -22.56 -28.30 -6.05
CA GLY A 318 -22.97 -28.74 -7.39
C GLY A 318 -21.92 -28.57 -8.48
N ALA A 319 -20.79 -27.92 -8.21
CA ALA A 319 -19.64 -27.95 -9.12
C ALA A 319 -18.88 -29.28 -8.97
N VAL A 320 -18.61 -29.94 -10.09
CA VAL A 320 -17.80 -31.17 -10.16
C VAL A 320 -16.49 -30.85 -10.84
N VAL A 321 -15.40 -30.86 -10.07
CA VAL A 321 -14.06 -30.47 -10.53
C VAL A 321 -13.11 -31.65 -10.45
N ALA A 322 -12.12 -31.70 -11.34
CA ALA A 322 -11.00 -32.61 -11.23
C ALA A 322 -9.74 -31.87 -10.76
N TYR A 323 -8.86 -32.60 -10.07
CA TYR A 323 -7.55 -32.09 -9.67
C TYR A 323 -6.50 -33.16 -9.91
N VAL A 324 -5.38 -32.79 -10.55
CA VAL A 324 -4.29 -33.73 -10.85
C VAL A 324 -3.03 -33.26 -10.14
N ASP A 325 -2.51 -34.10 -9.23
CA ASP A 325 -1.36 -33.74 -8.38
C ASP A 325 -0.73 -35.01 -7.74
N GLN A 326 0.06 -34.87 -6.68
CA GLN A 326 0.72 -35.94 -5.94
C GLN A 326 -0.27 -36.72 -5.05
N PRO A 327 0.05 -37.96 -4.62
CA PRO A 327 -0.86 -38.75 -3.80
C PRO A 327 -1.12 -38.15 -2.41
N ILE A 328 -2.36 -38.27 -1.94
CA ILE A 328 -2.86 -37.61 -0.71
C ILE A 328 -2.79 -38.48 0.56
N GLY A 329 -2.65 -39.81 0.44
CA GLY A 329 -2.76 -40.71 1.58
C GLY A 329 -4.18 -40.79 2.19
N SER A 330 -4.28 -41.31 3.41
CA SER A 330 -5.53 -41.37 4.17
C SER A 330 -5.37 -40.57 5.47
N TYR A 331 -6.18 -39.53 5.65
CA TYR A 331 -6.14 -38.66 6.82
C TYR A 331 -7.50 -38.03 7.15
N GLU A 332 -7.72 -37.72 8.44
CA GLU A 332 -9.02 -37.38 9.01
C GLU A 332 -9.64 -36.10 8.41
N GLN A 333 -8.79 -35.13 8.04
CA GLN A 333 -9.18 -33.85 7.48
C GLN A 333 -9.86 -33.99 6.09
N THR A 334 -9.64 -35.09 5.35
CA THR A 334 -10.38 -35.37 4.10
C THR A 334 -11.82 -35.82 4.30
N SER A 335 -12.23 -36.16 5.53
CA SER A 335 -13.53 -36.80 5.78
C SER A 335 -14.74 -35.91 5.50
N GLY A 336 -14.55 -34.59 5.45
CA GLY A 336 -15.56 -33.61 5.09
C GLY A 336 -15.63 -33.26 3.60
N ILE A 337 -14.76 -33.85 2.76
CA ILE A 337 -14.67 -33.54 1.33
C ILE A 337 -15.44 -34.59 0.53
N ASN A 338 -16.27 -34.16 -0.43
CA ASN A 338 -16.88 -35.06 -1.41
C ASN A 338 -15.84 -35.47 -2.46
N LEU A 339 -15.05 -36.50 -2.14
CA LEU A 339 -13.83 -36.87 -2.84
C LEU A 339 -13.94 -38.22 -3.56
N HIS A 340 -13.60 -38.23 -4.85
CA HIS A 340 -13.30 -39.43 -5.64
C HIS A 340 -11.81 -39.48 -5.90
N TYR A 341 -11.14 -40.56 -5.49
CA TYR A 341 -9.68 -40.64 -5.56
C TYR A 341 -9.19 -41.78 -6.46
N VAL A 342 -8.32 -41.43 -7.41
CA VAL A 342 -7.60 -42.36 -8.28
C VAL A 342 -6.10 -42.17 -8.07
N ASN A 343 -5.36 -43.24 -7.81
CA ASN A 343 -3.91 -43.17 -7.61
C ASN A 343 -3.14 -43.87 -8.73
N ASN A 344 -2.52 -43.09 -9.60
CA ASN A 344 -1.64 -43.53 -10.69
C ASN A 344 -0.14 -43.37 -10.35
N SER A 345 0.20 -42.86 -9.16
CA SER A 345 1.57 -42.50 -8.79
C SER A 345 2.44 -43.70 -8.37
N GLY A 346 1.82 -44.70 -7.73
CA GLY A 346 2.50 -45.83 -7.10
C GLY A 346 3.04 -45.56 -5.68
N ASN A 347 2.91 -44.34 -5.16
CA ASN A 347 3.16 -43.99 -3.76
C ASN A 347 1.83 -43.79 -3.01
N ASP A 348 1.82 -44.03 -1.70
CA ASP A 348 0.60 -43.92 -0.89
C ASP A 348 0.26 -42.45 -0.53
N ALA A 349 1.27 -41.63 -0.20
CA ALA A 349 1.10 -40.24 0.20
C ALA A 349 2.39 -39.43 -0.06
N GLU A 350 2.24 -38.16 -0.38
CA GLU A 350 3.30 -37.16 -0.49
C GLU A 350 2.86 -35.83 0.17
N MET A 351 3.79 -34.90 0.39
CA MET A 351 3.51 -33.63 1.08
C MET A 351 2.53 -32.73 0.31
N HIS A 352 2.69 -32.65 -1.02
CA HIS A 352 2.02 -31.66 -1.86
C HIS A 352 0.52 -31.93 -2.03
N GLY A 353 0.15 -33.21 -2.18
CA GLY A 353 -1.24 -33.59 -2.49
C GLY A 353 -2.25 -33.17 -1.41
N PRO A 354 -2.03 -33.51 -0.12
CA PRO A 354 -2.89 -33.08 0.97
C PRO A 354 -3.00 -31.56 1.07
N ALA A 355 -1.90 -30.86 0.75
CA ALA A 355 -1.86 -29.41 0.81
C ALA A 355 -2.84 -28.79 -0.19
N VAL A 356 -2.71 -29.11 -1.48
CA VAL A 356 -3.58 -28.55 -2.53
C VAL A 356 -5.04 -28.96 -2.38
N LEU A 357 -5.31 -30.20 -1.95
CA LEU A 357 -6.67 -30.66 -1.70
C LEU A 357 -7.31 -29.88 -0.55
N SER A 358 -6.56 -29.62 0.53
CA SER A 358 -7.08 -28.84 1.66
C SER A 358 -7.35 -27.39 1.29
N LEU A 359 -6.48 -26.76 0.51
CA LEU A 359 -6.67 -25.40 0.02
C LEU A 359 -7.89 -25.26 -0.92
N LEU A 360 -8.27 -26.34 -1.61
CA LEU A 360 -9.42 -26.36 -2.51
C LEU A 360 -10.74 -26.55 -1.75
N ALA A 361 -10.88 -27.62 -0.97
CA ALA A 361 -12.19 -28.13 -0.55
C ALA A 361 -12.31 -28.55 0.92
N ASP A 362 -11.29 -28.34 1.75
CA ASP A 362 -11.43 -28.55 3.20
C ASP A 362 -12.47 -27.59 3.81
N GLN A 363 -13.21 -28.03 4.82
CA GLN A 363 -14.30 -27.24 5.41
C GLN A 363 -13.82 -26.02 6.21
N GLU A 364 -12.58 -26.00 6.68
CA GLU A 364 -11.98 -24.91 7.45
C GLU A 364 -11.00 -24.08 6.61
N ILE A 365 -10.28 -24.73 5.69
CA ILE A 365 -9.17 -24.13 4.92
C ILE A 365 -9.54 -23.82 3.46
N GLY A 366 -10.50 -24.55 2.91
CA GLY A 366 -10.77 -24.58 1.48
C GLY A 366 -11.47 -23.33 0.95
N THR A 367 -11.17 -22.97 -0.30
CA THR A 367 -11.91 -21.90 -0.99
C THR A 367 -13.32 -22.36 -1.39
N ALA A 368 -13.50 -23.61 -1.80
CA ALA A 368 -14.78 -24.19 -2.24
C ALA A 368 -15.10 -25.50 -1.51
N PRO A 369 -15.46 -25.44 -0.22
CA PRO A 369 -15.73 -26.62 0.60
C PRO A 369 -16.97 -27.44 0.16
N GLY A 370 -17.83 -26.89 -0.70
CA GLY A 370 -19.01 -27.56 -1.24
C GLY A 370 -18.78 -28.32 -2.55
N ALA A 371 -17.60 -28.16 -3.18
CA ALA A 371 -17.30 -28.78 -4.46
C ALA A 371 -17.11 -30.30 -4.36
N GLU A 372 -17.56 -31.03 -5.40
CA GLU A 372 -17.23 -32.44 -5.60
C GLU A 372 -15.90 -32.56 -6.36
N VAL A 373 -14.93 -33.27 -5.77
CA VAL A 373 -13.55 -33.33 -6.27
C VAL A 373 -13.23 -34.73 -6.78
N TYR A 374 -12.88 -34.84 -8.07
CA TYR A 374 -12.26 -36.01 -8.67
C TYR A 374 -10.74 -35.84 -8.72
N TYR A 375 -10.06 -36.43 -7.75
CA TYR A 375 -8.62 -36.30 -7.57
C TYR A 375 -7.86 -37.45 -8.22
N TYR A 376 -6.91 -37.13 -9.10
CA TYR A 376 -6.07 -38.09 -9.80
C TYR A 376 -4.60 -37.87 -9.41
N ALA A 377 -4.05 -38.80 -8.64
CA ALA A 377 -2.65 -38.72 -8.25
C ALA A 377 -1.73 -39.28 -9.34
N HIS A 378 -0.61 -38.60 -9.62
CA HIS A 378 0.39 -39.05 -10.58
C HIS A 378 1.82 -39.00 -10.01
N ALA A 379 2.79 -39.56 -10.74
CA ALA A 379 4.18 -39.65 -10.31
C ALA A 379 4.98 -38.40 -10.72
N ALA A 380 4.71 -37.25 -10.07
CA ALA A 380 5.29 -35.95 -10.40
C ALA A 380 6.84 -35.90 -10.44
N TRP A 381 7.51 -36.76 -9.67
CA TRP A 381 8.98 -36.83 -9.59
C TRP A 381 9.70 -37.42 -10.81
N LYS A 382 8.98 -37.85 -11.86
CA LYS A 382 9.57 -38.53 -13.02
C LYS A 382 10.08 -37.60 -14.12
N ALA A 383 9.83 -36.29 -14.05
CA ALA A 383 10.12 -35.30 -15.10
C ALA A 383 9.64 -35.77 -16.50
N ASP A 384 8.44 -36.35 -16.53
CA ASP A 384 7.80 -36.95 -17.71
C ASP A 384 6.28 -36.73 -17.63
N GLN A 385 5.76 -35.99 -18.60
CA GLN A 385 4.37 -35.55 -18.62
C GLN A 385 3.40 -36.59 -19.22
N THR A 386 3.88 -37.82 -19.47
CA THR A 386 3.00 -38.93 -19.86
C THR A 386 1.91 -39.17 -18.84
N THR A 387 2.25 -39.13 -17.55
CA THR A 387 1.27 -39.40 -16.48
C THR A 387 0.24 -38.28 -16.32
N HIS A 388 0.58 -37.03 -16.67
CA HIS A 388 -0.38 -35.93 -16.77
C HIS A 388 -1.40 -36.19 -17.89
N ALA A 389 -0.91 -36.53 -19.09
CA ALA A 389 -1.75 -36.86 -20.24
C ALA A 389 -2.67 -38.06 -19.96
N GLU A 390 -2.16 -39.10 -19.31
CA GLU A 390 -2.95 -40.27 -18.91
C GLU A 390 -4.09 -39.89 -17.96
N CYS A 391 -3.84 -39.02 -16.97
CA CYS A 391 -4.89 -38.55 -16.06
C CYS A 391 -5.99 -37.79 -16.81
N LEU A 392 -5.65 -36.91 -17.76
CA LEU A 392 -6.65 -36.22 -18.59
C LEU A 392 -7.51 -37.18 -19.42
N TYR A 393 -6.90 -38.18 -20.04
CA TYR A 393 -7.68 -39.19 -20.78
C TYR A 393 -8.58 -40.05 -19.88
N GLN A 394 -8.13 -40.35 -18.65
CA GLN A 394 -8.97 -41.01 -17.64
C GLN A 394 -10.14 -40.12 -17.23
N ILE A 395 -9.90 -38.82 -17.02
CA ILE A 395 -10.95 -37.83 -16.72
C ILE A 395 -11.98 -37.80 -17.85
N ILE A 396 -11.57 -37.72 -19.12
CA ILE A 396 -12.50 -37.73 -20.27
C ILE A 396 -13.36 -39.01 -20.26
N GLU A 397 -12.74 -40.18 -20.03
CA GLU A 397 -13.47 -41.45 -20.01
C GLU A 397 -14.43 -41.57 -18.83
N GLN A 398 -13.98 -41.16 -17.63
CA GLN A 398 -14.84 -41.05 -16.45
C GLN A 398 -16.02 -40.13 -16.74
N ASN A 399 -15.75 -38.96 -17.33
CA ASN A 399 -16.75 -37.95 -17.60
C ASN A 399 -17.83 -38.46 -18.56
N LYS A 400 -17.51 -39.30 -19.56
CA LYS A 400 -18.53 -39.93 -20.43
C LYS A 400 -19.54 -40.78 -19.67
N SER A 401 -19.12 -41.40 -18.56
CA SER A 401 -19.98 -42.28 -17.75
C SER A 401 -20.88 -41.55 -16.76
N LEU A 402 -20.53 -40.30 -16.41
CA LEU A 402 -21.27 -39.49 -15.44
C LEU A 402 -22.62 -39.01 -16.01
N PRO A 403 -23.68 -38.87 -15.21
CA PRO A 403 -24.95 -38.27 -15.62
C PRO A 403 -24.81 -36.81 -16.08
N GLU A 404 -25.79 -36.35 -16.87
CA GLU A 404 -25.91 -34.94 -17.21
C GLU A 404 -26.19 -34.11 -15.94
N GLY A 405 -25.40 -33.07 -15.68
CA GLY A 405 -25.43 -32.30 -14.42
C GLY A 405 -24.49 -32.81 -13.32
N GLU A 406 -23.85 -33.97 -13.51
CA GLU A 406 -22.79 -34.51 -12.63
C GLU A 406 -21.45 -34.58 -13.38
N LYS A 407 -21.36 -33.95 -14.56
CA LYS A 407 -20.17 -33.96 -15.41
C LYS A 407 -19.07 -33.13 -14.76
N ILE A 408 -17.83 -33.64 -14.85
CA ILE A 408 -16.62 -32.86 -14.56
C ILE A 408 -16.54 -31.73 -15.58
N THR A 409 -16.53 -30.48 -15.12
CA THR A 409 -16.53 -29.28 -15.97
C THR A 409 -15.16 -28.62 -16.07
N MET A 410 -14.27 -28.88 -15.11
CA MET A 410 -12.93 -28.29 -15.09
C MET A 410 -11.92 -29.21 -14.43
N VAL A 411 -10.64 -29.04 -14.77
CA VAL A 411 -9.50 -29.70 -14.16
C VAL A 411 -8.40 -28.69 -13.84
N GLY A 412 -7.88 -28.72 -12.61
CA GLY A 412 -6.74 -27.90 -12.18
C GLY A 412 -5.45 -28.70 -12.02
N PHE A 413 -4.34 -28.03 -12.31
CA PHE A 413 -2.98 -28.52 -12.13
C PHE A 413 -2.14 -27.51 -11.34
N SER A 414 -1.48 -27.99 -10.30
CA SER A 414 -0.40 -27.27 -9.63
C SER A 414 0.95 -27.42 -10.34
N ASP A 415 0.90 -27.52 -11.67
CA ASP A 415 2.03 -27.68 -12.59
C ASP A 415 1.71 -26.96 -13.91
N ASN A 416 2.63 -26.97 -14.88
CA ASN A 416 2.46 -26.38 -16.20
C ASN A 416 2.88 -27.38 -17.30
N ILE A 417 2.59 -27.03 -18.56
CA ILE A 417 3.15 -27.76 -19.70
C ILE A 417 4.61 -27.33 -19.91
N ASP A 418 5.52 -27.98 -19.19
CA ASP A 418 6.95 -27.77 -19.36
C ASP A 418 7.50 -28.47 -20.62
N VAL A 419 7.96 -27.69 -21.59
CA VAL A 419 8.52 -28.19 -22.87
C VAL A 419 9.90 -28.83 -22.73
N THR A 420 10.55 -28.66 -21.57
CA THR A 420 11.84 -29.27 -21.26
C THR A 420 11.71 -30.70 -20.76
N GLU A 421 10.52 -31.10 -20.29
CA GLU A 421 10.22 -32.45 -19.85
C GLU A 421 9.87 -33.39 -21.00
N ALA A 422 10.02 -34.70 -20.76
CA ALA A 422 9.61 -35.70 -21.73
C ALA A 422 8.09 -35.67 -21.94
N ASN A 423 7.67 -35.88 -23.19
CA ASN A 423 6.26 -36.04 -23.58
C ASN A 423 5.36 -34.80 -23.38
N ALA A 424 5.93 -33.60 -23.32
CA ALA A 424 5.15 -32.35 -23.25
C ALA A 424 4.12 -32.16 -24.38
N GLN A 425 4.43 -32.65 -25.59
CA GLN A 425 3.46 -32.63 -26.69
C GLN A 425 2.26 -33.57 -26.44
N ALA A 426 2.50 -34.74 -25.82
CA ALA A 426 1.40 -35.64 -25.47
C ALA A 426 0.49 -35.01 -24.40
N PHE A 427 1.07 -34.22 -23.48
CA PHE A 427 0.27 -33.45 -22.53
C PHE A 427 -0.56 -32.37 -23.23
N ARG A 428 0.03 -31.57 -24.14
CA ARG A 428 -0.73 -30.61 -24.98
C ARG A 428 -1.88 -31.27 -25.73
N ASP A 429 -1.63 -32.41 -26.37
CA ASP A 429 -2.65 -33.14 -27.13
C ASP A 429 -3.79 -33.63 -26.22
N ALA A 430 -3.48 -34.01 -24.96
CA ALA A 430 -4.46 -34.41 -23.98
C ALA A 430 -5.27 -33.22 -23.42
N VAL A 431 -4.63 -32.07 -23.24
CA VAL A 431 -5.30 -30.80 -22.85
C VAL A 431 -6.31 -30.41 -23.93
N ALA A 432 -5.90 -30.36 -25.19
CA ALA A 432 -6.81 -30.07 -26.31
C ALA A 432 -7.97 -31.07 -26.38
N ALA A 433 -7.73 -32.36 -26.11
CA ALA A 433 -8.78 -33.36 -26.06
C ALA A 433 -9.77 -33.17 -24.90
N CYS A 434 -9.32 -32.63 -23.77
CA CYS A 434 -10.18 -32.25 -22.65
C CYS A 434 -11.06 -31.05 -23.01
N GLU A 435 -10.47 -30.01 -23.61
CA GLU A 435 -11.19 -28.82 -24.08
C GLU A 435 -12.23 -29.17 -25.16
N ASP A 436 -11.88 -30.04 -26.12
CA ASP A 436 -12.80 -30.59 -27.12
C ASP A 436 -13.96 -31.39 -26.49
N ALA A 437 -13.74 -31.96 -25.31
CA ALA A 437 -14.76 -32.65 -24.52
C ALA A 437 -15.59 -31.71 -23.63
N GLY A 438 -15.34 -30.40 -23.68
CA GLY A 438 -16.02 -29.38 -22.88
C GLY A 438 -15.52 -29.29 -21.43
N ILE A 439 -14.30 -29.73 -21.14
CA ILE A 439 -13.67 -29.67 -19.83
C ILE A 439 -12.60 -28.57 -19.84
N MET A 440 -12.77 -27.54 -19.02
CA MET A 440 -11.80 -26.45 -18.88
C MET A 440 -10.53 -26.93 -18.19
N VAL A 441 -9.35 -26.54 -18.69
CA VAL A 441 -8.05 -26.98 -18.13
C VAL A 441 -7.27 -25.79 -17.61
N TRP A 442 -6.85 -25.82 -16.35
CA TRP A 442 -6.20 -24.70 -15.66
C TRP A 442 -4.83 -25.07 -15.10
N PHE A 443 -3.89 -24.14 -15.21
CA PHE A 443 -2.52 -24.29 -14.72
C PHE A 443 -2.15 -23.18 -13.72
N CYS A 444 -1.31 -23.51 -12.75
CA CYS A 444 -0.88 -22.54 -11.74
C CYS A 444 -0.03 -21.39 -12.31
N GLY A 445 0.63 -21.59 -13.47
CA GLY A 445 1.43 -20.56 -14.14
C GLY A 445 0.62 -19.45 -14.80
N GLU A 446 -0.72 -19.51 -14.76
CA GLU A 446 -1.59 -18.41 -15.22
C GLU A 446 -1.62 -17.22 -14.22
N TYR A 447 -1.12 -17.41 -12.98
CA TYR A 447 -1.25 -16.44 -11.90
C TYR A 447 0.08 -16.06 -11.26
N GLY A 448 0.10 -14.89 -10.62
CA GLY A 448 1.18 -14.49 -9.73
C GLY A 448 0.97 -15.09 -8.34
N ALA A 449 2.05 -15.38 -7.62
CA ALA A 449 2.00 -15.82 -6.23
C ALA A 449 2.12 -14.62 -5.28
N ALA A 450 1.28 -14.58 -4.25
CA ALA A 450 1.35 -13.59 -3.18
C ALA A 450 1.45 -14.22 -1.78
N SER A 451 2.07 -13.46 -0.87
CA SER A 451 2.25 -13.77 0.56
C SER A 451 1.35 -12.87 1.40
N PHE A 452 0.58 -13.43 2.33
CA PHE A 452 0.04 -12.63 3.42
C PHE A 452 1.13 -12.29 4.44
N LEU A 453 1.16 -11.05 4.91
CA LEU A 453 1.96 -10.70 6.07
C LEU A 453 1.49 -11.48 7.31
N PRO A 454 2.39 -12.12 8.08
CA PRO A 454 2.03 -12.91 9.25
C PRO A 454 1.17 -12.12 10.25
N LEU A 455 0.08 -12.74 10.73
CA LEU A 455 -0.87 -12.17 11.71
C LEU A 455 -1.54 -10.85 11.30
N SER A 456 -1.44 -10.46 10.03
CA SER A 456 -2.15 -9.32 9.46
C SER A 456 -3.65 -9.59 9.23
N ASP A 457 -4.44 -8.54 8.98
CA ASP A 457 -5.79 -8.73 8.44
C ASP A 457 -5.73 -9.28 7.01
N LYS A 458 -6.07 -10.56 6.84
CA LYS A 458 -6.09 -11.25 5.54
C LYS A 458 -7.13 -10.72 4.55
N ASN A 459 -8.05 -9.87 5.00
CA ASN A 459 -9.06 -9.26 4.14
C ASN A 459 -8.64 -7.87 3.63
N ASN A 460 -7.53 -7.32 4.15
CA ASN A 460 -6.94 -6.10 3.63
C ASN A 460 -5.88 -6.42 2.58
N VAL A 461 -6.15 -6.03 1.33
CA VAL A 461 -5.28 -6.28 0.18
C VAL A 461 -3.88 -5.67 0.34
N GLN A 462 -3.73 -4.58 1.10
CA GLN A 462 -2.43 -3.96 1.37
C GLN A 462 -1.49 -4.90 2.16
N ASN A 463 -2.02 -5.97 2.78
CA ASN A 463 -1.22 -6.97 3.50
C ASN A 463 -0.71 -8.10 2.61
N LEU A 464 -0.99 -8.07 1.31
CA LEU A 464 -0.41 -9.01 0.36
C LEU A 464 0.80 -8.41 -0.34
N LEU A 465 1.85 -9.23 -0.41
CA LEU A 465 3.07 -8.93 -1.14
C LEU A 465 3.28 -9.94 -2.26
N PRO A 466 3.97 -9.56 -3.35
CA PRO A 466 4.53 -10.53 -4.28
C PRO A 466 5.37 -11.58 -3.52
N GLU A 467 5.20 -12.84 -3.86
CA GLU A 467 5.93 -13.94 -3.24
C GLU A 467 7.44 -13.87 -3.57
N LEU A 468 8.28 -14.07 -2.56
CA LEU A 468 9.73 -13.84 -2.63
C LEU A 468 10.44 -14.63 -3.73
N TRP A 469 10.02 -15.87 -3.97
CA TRP A 469 10.65 -16.77 -4.95
C TRP A 469 10.17 -16.58 -6.39
N TRP A 470 9.05 -15.88 -6.59
CA TRP A 470 8.40 -15.75 -7.90
C TRP A 470 8.29 -14.30 -8.39
N GLY A 471 8.79 -13.35 -7.61
CA GLY A 471 8.45 -11.93 -7.72
C GLY A 471 9.01 -11.12 -8.89
N ASN A 472 9.75 -11.68 -9.85
CA ASN A 472 10.46 -10.85 -10.86
C ASN A 472 10.30 -11.30 -12.34
N SER A 473 9.25 -12.03 -12.69
CA SER A 473 8.91 -12.31 -14.10
C SER A 473 7.40 -12.29 -14.29
N VAL A 474 6.80 -11.12 -14.10
CA VAL A 474 5.35 -10.98 -14.08
C VAL A 474 4.93 -10.22 -15.33
N ALA A 475 4.11 -10.86 -16.18
CA ALA A 475 3.45 -10.16 -17.27
C ALA A 475 2.58 -9.02 -16.68
N PRO A 476 2.52 -7.84 -17.31
CA PRO A 476 1.82 -6.67 -16.76
C PRO A 476 0.33 -6.90 -16.44
N ASP A 477 -0.28 -7.95 -16.99
CA ASP A 477 -1.71 -8.28 -16.83
C ASP A 477 -1.98 -9.45 -15.88
N MET A 478 -0.95 -10.00 -15.21
CA MET A 478 -1.10 -11.18 -14.36
C MET A 478 -1.76 -10.82 -13.01
N VAL A 479 -2.74 -11.63 -12.58
CA VAL A 479 -3.42 -11.47 -11.29
C VAL A 479 -2.73 -12.32 -10.22
N PHE A 480 -2.40 -11.69 -9.10
CA PHE A 480 -1.75 -12.30 -7.95
C PHE A 480 -2.77 -12.98 -7.02
N VAL A 481 -2.40 -14.15 -6.53
CA VAL A 481 -3.25 -15.04 -5.75
C VAL A 481 -2.50 -15.50 -4.49
N PRO A 482 -3.17 -15.60 -3.33
CA PRO A 482 -2.54 -16.04 -2.09
C PRO A 482 -1.91 -17.44 -2.19
N SER A 483 -0.63 -17.53 -1.85
CA SER A 483 0.19 -18.74 -1.85
C SER A 483 0.88 -19.02 -0.51
N ALA A 484 1.26 -17.97 0.25
CA ALA A 484 1.91 -18.08 1.55
C ALA A 484 1.22 -17.24 2.63
N GLY A 485 1.68 -17.39 3.88
CA GLY A 485 0.91 -16.97 5.07
C GLY A 485 -0.34 -17.84 5.23
N ARG A 486 -0.24 -19.11 4.80
CA ARG A 486 -1.35 -20.07 4.76
C ARG A 486 -0.98 -21.35 5.48
N THR A 487 -1.98 -21.98 6.06
CA THR A 487 -1.87 -23.29 6.69
C THR A 487 -2.55 -24.32 5.82
N THR A 488 -1.89 -25.46 5.60
CA THR A 488 -2.45 -26.58 4.84
C THR A 488 -2.50 -27.82 5.69
N ALA A 489 -3.40 -28.76 5.35
CA ALA A 489 -3.35 -30.09 5.93
C ALA A 489 -2.10 -30.84 5.47
N THR A 490 -1.64 -31.79 6.28
CA THR A 490 -0.52 -32.67 5.92
C THR A 490 -0.71 -34.07 6.50
N THR A 491 0.03 -35.03 5.95
CA THR A 491 0.23 -36.37 6.55
C THR A 491 1.67 -36.61 7.00
N MET A 492 2.53 -35.60 6.82
CA MET A 492 3.96 -35.70 7.04
C MET A 492 4.28 -35.80 8.53
N SER A 493 5.16 -36.74 8.90
CA SER A 493 5.70 -36.89 10.25
C SER A 493 4.66 -36.95 11.40
N GLY A 494 3.41 -37.33 11.09
CA GLY A 494 2.31 -37.36 12.07
C GLY A 494 1.86 -35.98 12.55
N ALA A 495 2.15 -34.93 11.77
CA ALA A 495 1.57 -33.60 11.87
C ALA A 495 0.18 -33.56 11.20
N SER A 496 -0.66 -32.64 11.64
CA SER A 496 -1.98 -32.39 11.07
C SER A 496 -1.95 -31.22 10.09
N TYR A 497 -1.13 -30.22 10.41
CA TYR A 497 -1.09 -28.95 9.70
C TYR A 497 0.34 -28.44 9.55
N ILE A 498 0.61 -27.75 8.45
CA ILE A 498 1.85 -26.99 8.19
C ILE A 498 1.46 -25.55 7.90
N TYR A 499 2.08 -24.62 8.61
CA TYR A 499 2.09 -23.19 8.29
C TYR A 499 3.23 -22.91 7.29
N TRP A 500 2.88 -22.26 6.18
CA TRP A 500 3.80 -21.88 5.11
C TRP A 500 4.08 -20.38 5.17
N SER A 501 5.29 -20.02 5.60
CA SER A 501 5.77 -18.63 5.58
C SER A 501 6.18 -18.17 4.18
N SER A 502 6.48 -19.11 3.29
CA SER A 502 6.69 -18.90 1.86
C SER A 502 6.06 -20.03 1.06
N GLY A 503 5.56 -19.72 -0.13
CA GLY A 503 4.67 -20.57 -0.91
C GLY A 503 5.10 -20.71 -2.37
N GLY A 504 4.69 -21.82 -2.98
CA GLY A 504 4.86 -22.06 -4.41
C GLY A 504 3.69 -21.53 -5.25
N LEU A 505 3.91 -21.28 -6.54
CA LEU A 505 2.81 -21.04 -7.50
C LEU A 505 1.72 -22.12 -7.41
N SER A 506 2.09 -23.36 -7.13
CA SER A 506 1.17 -24.48 -6.95
C SER A 506 0.04 -24.24 -5.93
N TRP A 507 0.20 -23.32 -4.97
CA TRP A 507 -0.80 -22.99 -3.94
C TRP A 507 -1.85 -22.00 -4.46
N THR A 508 -1.59 -21.31 -5.58
CA THR A 508 -2.54 -20.38 -6.21
C THR A 508 -3.67 -21.13 -6.91
N MET A 509 -3.36 -22.25 -7.57
CA MET A 509 -4.33 -22.99 -8.36
C MET A 509 -5.52 -23.54 -7.56
N PRO A 510 -5.37 -24.19 -6.39
CA PRO A 510 -6.53 -24.66 -5.63
C PRO A 510 -7.42 -23.50 -5.15
N TYR A 511 -6.84 -22.32 -4.90
CA TYR A 511 -7.61 -21.12 -4.57
C TYR A 511 -8.46 -20.65 -5.76
N MET A 512 -7.85 -20.50 -6.94
CA MET A 512 -8.56 -20.06 -8.15
C MET A 512 -9.57 -21.07 -8.66
N LEU A 513 -9.23 -22.36 -8.67
CA LEU A 513 -10.16 -23.43 -9.05
C LEU A 513 -11.37 -23.47 -8.11
N GLY A 514 -11.17 -23.17 -6.83
CA GLY A 514 -12.26 -23.01 -5.87
C GLY A 514 -13.18 -21.83 -6.22
N LEU A 515 -12.62 -20.66 -6.56
CA LEU A 515 -13.43 -19.52 -7.03
C LEU A 515 -14.20 -19.84 -8.32
N TYR A 516 -13.58 -20.57 -9.26
CA TYR A 516 -14.24 -21.01 -10.47
C TYR A 516 -15.36 -22.03 -10.17
N ALA A 517 -15.17 -22.93 -9.21
CA ALA A 517 -16.24 -23.82 -8.75
C ALA A 517 -17.43 -23.03 -8.19
N ILE A 518 -17.17 -21.97 -7.40
CA ILE A 518 -18.23 -21.07 -6.91
C ILE A 518 -18.91 -20.31 -8.06
N ALA A 519 -18.16 -19.85 -9.06
CA ALA A 519 -18.75 -19.19 -10.23
C ALA A 519 -19.66 -20.17 -11.01
N ILE A 520 -19.25 -21.42 -11.18
CA ILE A 520 -20.03 -22.46 -11.86
C ILE A 520 -21.27 -22.91 -11.06
N GLU A 521 -21.23 -22.86 -9.72
CA GLU A 521 -22.43 -23.01 -8.89
C GLU A 521 -23.52 -21.98 -9.29
N ILE A 522 -23.10 -20.75 -9.62
CA ILE A 522 -24.01 -19.64 -9.95
C ILE A 522 -24.43 -19.67 -11.42
N ASP A 523 -23.46 -19.81 -12.32
CA ASP A 523 -23.69 -19.88 -13.77
C ASP A 523 -22.89 -21.04 -14.39
N PRO A 524 -23.51 -22.20 -14.55
CA PRO A 524 -22.89 -23.36 -15.19
C PRO A 524 -22.54 -23.16 -16.68
N ALA A 525 -22.99 -22.06 -17.31
CA ALA A 525 -22.74 -21.78 -18.72
C ALA A 525 -21.46 -20.97 -18.97
N LEU A 526 -20.80 -20.47 -17.92
CA LEU A 526 -19.57 -19.69 -18.04
C LEU A 526 -18.46 -20.48 -18.73
N THR A 527 -17.81 -19.82 -19.69
CA THR A 527 -16.67 -20.37 -20.42
C THR A 527 -15.34 -20.01 -19.74
N GLN A 528 -14.28 -20.73 -20.11
CA GLN A 528 -12.94 -20.51 -19.59
C GLN A 528 -12.43 -19.08 -19.86
N ASP A 529 -12.72 -18.53 -21.04
CA ASP A 529 -12.30 -17.17 -21.41
C ASP A 529 -13.07 -16.10 -20.62
N GLU A 530 -14.37 -16.29 -20.42
CA GLU A 530 -15.18 -15.37 -19.58
C GLU A 530 -14.66 -15.36 -18.14
N LEU A 531 -14.32 -16.52 -17.58
CA LEU A 531 -13.73 -16.62 -16.24
C LEU A 531 -12.37 -15.89 -16.16
N ARG A 532 -11.51 -16.00 -17.18
CA ARG A 532 -10.24 -15.24 -17.23
C ARG A 532 -10.48 -13.74 -17.28
N THR A 533 -11.38 -13.28 -18.14
CA THR A 533 -11.73 -11.86 -18.26
C THR A 533 -12.25 -11.31 -16.94
N LEU A 534 -13.19 -12.01 -16.30
CA LEU A 534 -13.77 -11.59 -15.02
C LEU A 534 -12.73 -11.49 -13.92
N VAL A 535 -11.76 -12.41 -13.83
CA VAL A 535 -10.69 -12.34 -12.83
C VAL A 535 -9.83 -11.09 -13.01
N VAL A 536 -9.49 -10.73 -14.25
CA VAL A 536 -8.69 -9.53 -14.54
C VAL A 536 -9.48 -8.25 -14.29
N GLU A 537 -10.72 -8.18 -14.77
CA GLU A 537 -11.56 -6.97 -14.68
C GLU A 537 -11.98 -6.63 -13.25
N THR A 538 -12.09 -7.64 -12.38
CA THR A 538 -12.52 -7.45 -10.99
C THR A 538 -11.38 -7.35 -9.98
N ALA A 539 -10.14 -7.62 -10.40
CA ALA A 539 -8.97 -7.63 -9.53
C ALA A 539 -8.80 -6.30 -8.75
N TYR A 540 -8.43 -6.41 -7.47
CA TYR A 540 -7.99 -5.27 -6.69
C TYR A 540 -6.71 -4.68 -7.29
N ASP A 541 -6.54 -3.36 -7.17
CA ASP A 541 -5.28 -2.69 -7.42
C ASP A 541 -4.59 -2.38 -6.09
N ASN A 542 -3.46 -3.03 -5.84
CA ASN A 542 -2.63 -2.80 -4.67
C ASN A 542 -1.29 -2.16 -5.10
N ASN A 543 -1.29 -0.84 -5.30
CA ASN A 543 -0.13 -0.08 -5.74
C ASN A 543 0.51 -0.65 -7.04
N GLY A 544 -0.31 -1.01 -8.02
CA GLY A 544 0.11 -1.59 -9.29
C GLY A 544 0.18 -3.13 -9.31
N MET A 545 0.04 -3.80 -8.17
CA MET A 545 -0.15 -5.24 -8.12
C MET A 545 -1.64 -5.58 -8.26
N LYS A 546 -2.03 -6.24 -9.35
CA LYS A 546 -3.40 -6.77 -9.52
C LYS A 546 -3.57 -8.00 -8.65
N VAL A 547 -4.47 -7.96 -7.67
CA VAL A 547 -4.73 -9.06 -6.74
C VAL A 547 -6.13 -9.61 -6.95
N VAL A 548 -6.31 -10.92 -6.89
CA VAL A 548 -7.63 -11.56 -7.00
C VAL A 548 -8.63 -10.93 -6.02
N ASN A 549 -9.86 -10.70 -6.48
CA ASN A 549 -10.94 -10.13 -5.69
C ASN A 549 -12.12 -11.12 -5.64
N PRO A 550 -12.15 -12.05 -4.67
CA PRO A 550 -13.20 -13.07 -4.59
C PRO A 550 -14.63 -12.49 -4.57
N VAL A 551 -14.86 -11.46 -3.75
CA VAL A 551 -16.20 -10.84 -3.62
C VAL A 551 -16.60 -10.11 -4.90
N GLY A 552 -15.71 -9.29 -5.46
CA GLY A 552 -15.99 -8.58 -6.72
C GLY A 552 -16.17 -9.53 -7.91
N PHE A 553 -15.37 -10.60 -7.97
CA PHE A 553 -15.48 -11.64 -8.98
C PHE A 553 -16.85 -12.35 -8.93
N ILE A 554 -17.26 -12.81 -7.74
CA ILE A 554 -18.57 -13.48 -7.58
C ILE A 554 -19.74 -12.51 -7.74
N ALA A 555 -19.60 -11.26 -7.29
CA ALA A 555 -20.61 -10.22 -7.53
C ALA A 555 -20.83 -9.99 -9.04
N ALA A 556 -19.75 -9.91 -9.84
CA ALA A 556 -19.86 -9.76 -11.28
C ALA A 556 -20.55 -10.97 -11.96
N VAL A 557 -20.28 -12.19 -11.49
CA VAL A 557 -20.99 -13.40 -11.96
C VAL A 557 -22.49 -13.33 -11.62
N LEU A 558 -22.84 -12.95 -10.39
CA LEU A 558 -24.24 -12.77 -9.97
C LEU A 558 -24.97 -11.71 -10.80
N GLU A 559 -24.30 -10.59 -11.12
CA GLU A 559 -24.84 -9.57 -12.01
C GLU A 559 -25.11 -10.11 -13.41
N GLY A 560 -24.19 -10.91 -13.96
CA GLY A 560 -24.34 -11.57 -15.27
C GLY A 560 -25.61 -12.42 -15.39
N VAL A 561 -26.04 -13.06 -14.31
CA VAL A 561 -27.28 -13.85 -14.24
C VAL A 561 -28.50 -13.10 -13.69
N GLY A 562 -28.38 -11.78 -13.47
CA GLY A 562 -29.48 -10.93 -13.01
C GLY A 562 -29.81 -11.01 -11.52
N ARG A 563 -28.87 -11.46 -10.69
CA ARG A 563 -28.97 -11.56 -9.21
C ARG A 563 -28.32 -10.36 -8.50
N SER A 564 -28.51 -9.15 -9.02
CA SER A 564 -27.82 -7.93 -8.55
C SER A 564 -28.04 -7.60 -7.06
N GLN A 565 -29.18 -7.97 -6.46
CA GLN A 565 -29.41 -7.75 -5.01
C GLN A 565 -28.48 -8.59 -4.14
N GLU A 566 -28.15 -9.80 -4.56
CA GLU A 566 -27.22 -10.68 -3.85
C GLU A 566 -25.78 -10.20 -4.06
N ALA A 567 -25.44 -9.74 -5.26
CA ALA A 567 -24.16 -9.11 -5.57
C ALA A 567 -23.92 -7.86 -4.69
N GLU A 568 -24.92 -6.98 -4.60
CA GLU A 568 -24.86 -5.78 -3.76
C GLU A 568 -24.69 -6.13 -2.27
N ALA A 569 -25.38 -7.16 -1.79
CA ALA A 569 -25.25 -7.62 -0.40
C ALA A 569 -23.84 -8.15 -0.09
N LEU A 570 -23.23 -8.92 -1.00
CA LEU A 570 -21.84 -9.39 -0.85
C LEU A 570 -20.85 -8.23 -0.76
N ILE A 571 -20.99 -7.24 -1.65
CA ILE A 571 -20.13 -6.04 -1.67
C ILE A 571 -20.30 -5.25 -0.37
N GLN A 572 -21.54 -5.01 0.06
CA GLN A 572 -21.84 -4.28 1.30
C GLN A 572 -21.26 -4.97 2.54
N ASP A 573 -21.35 -6.30 2.62
CA ASP A 573 -20.78 -7.05 3.75
C ASP A 573 -19.25 -6.98 3.76
N ALA A 574 -18.60 -7.01 2.59
CA ALA A 574 -17.15 -6.82 2.48
C ALA A 574 -16.71 -5.40 2.85
N GLU A 575 -17.43 -4.39 2.36
CA GLU A 575 -17.20 -2.97 2.71
C GLU A 575 -17.39 -2.73 4.21
N ALA A 576 -18.44 -3.29 4.82
CA ALA A 576 -18.75 -3.14 6.23
C ALA A 576 -17.67 -3.69 7.17
N ARG A 577 -16.89 -4.68 6.73
CA ARG A 577 -15.74 -5.21 7.49
C ARG A 577 -14.48 -4.38 7.34
N THR A 578 -14.42 -3.50 6.35
CA THR A 578 -13.21 -2.73 6.10
C THR A 578 -12.99 -1.71 7.22
N ARG A 579 -11.75 -1.68 7.72
CA ARG A 579 -11.30 -0.75 8.76
C ARG A 579 -10.33 0.24 8.15
N TYR A 580 -10.48 1.54 8.45
CA TYR A 580 -9.60 2.58 7.92
C TYR A 580 -8.95 3.39 9.05
N LEU A 581 -7.64 3.63 8.94
CA LEU A 581 -6.92 4.54 9.81
C LEU A 581 -6.47 5.76 9.01
N TYR A 582 -6.86 6.95 9.47
CA TYR A 582 -6.41 8.21 8.88
C TYR A 582 -5.08 8.64 9.49
N ALA A 583 -4.04 8.66 8.67
CA ALA A 583 -2.73 9.22 8.97
C ALA A 583 -2.65 10.65 8.43
N VAL A 584 -2.89 11.63 9.30
CA VAL A 584 -2.96 13.05 8.92
C VAL A 584 -1.59 13.71 9.12
N MET A 585 -1.03 14.28 8.06
CA MET A 585 0.29 14.90 8.09
C MET A 585 0.45 15.97 7.01
N ASP A 586 1.19 17.05 7.28
CA ASP A 586 1.66 17.94 6.21
C ASP A 586 2.96 17.37 5.64
N THR A 587 2.84 16.71 4.48
CA THR A 587 3.98 16.04 3.84
C THR A 587 5.06 17.03 3.38
N ALA A 588 4.68 18.26 3.02
CA ALA A 588 5.58 19.32 2.58
C ALA A 588 6.39 19.91 3.76
N ALA A 589 5.83 19.86 4.96
CA ALA A 589 6.49 20.31 6.19
C ALA A 589 7.46 19.26 6.78
N MET A 590 7.58 18.07 6.18
CA MET A 590 8.49 17.01 6.65
C MET A 590 9.75 16.88 5.77
N THR A 591 10.82 16.28 6.33
CA THR A 591 11.97 15.84 5.52
C THR A 591 11.68 14.48 4.88
N GLN A 592 12.45 14.09 3.85
CA GLN A 592 12.28 12.76 3.28
C GLN A 592 12.60 11.64 4.28
N GLU A 593 13.59 11.85 5.16
CA GLU A 593 13.92 10.91 6.23
C GLU A 593 12.76 10.75 7.22
N ASP A 594 12.10 11.85 7.59
CA ASP A 594 10.90 11.81 8.44
C ASP A 594 9.75 11.07 7.77
N LEU A 595 9.51 11.32 6.48
CA LEU A 595 8.45 10.65 5.70
C LEU A 595 8.72 9.15 5.60
N ASN A 596 9.98 8.74 5.43
CA ASN A 596 10.36 7.34 5.43
C ASN A 596 10.15 6.70 6.82
N ALA A 597 10.53 7.41 7.89
CA ALA A 597 10.36 6.93 9.27
C ALA A 597 8.89 6.77 9.66
N VAL A 598 8.05 7.78 9.37
CA VAL A 598 6.59 7.73 9.54
C VAL A 598 5.99 6.62 8.68
N GLY A 599 6.47 6.48 7.44
CA GLY A 599 6.08 5.41 6.52
C GLY A 599 6.31 4.01 7.08
N ARG A 600 7.48 3.75 7.68
CA ARG A 600 7.80 2.47 8.35
C ARG A 600 6.82 2.17 9.48
N TYR A 601 6.52 3.16 10.32
CA TYR A 601 5.52 2.99 11.37
C TYR A 601 4.13 2.70 10.80
N LEU A 602 3.66 3.46 9.81
CA LEU A 602 2.35 3.26 9.20
C LEU A 602 2.23 1.89 8.51
N ALA A 603 3.31 1.40 7.88
CA ALA A 603 3.35 0.08 7.29
C ALA A 603 3.17 -1.05 8.32
N SER A 604 3.56 -0.83 9.59
CA SER A 604 3.35 -1.79 10.68
C SER A 604 1.90 -1.90 11.15
N ILE A 605 1.01 -0.99 10.74
CA ILE A 605 -0.42 -1.07 11.03
C ILE A 605 -1.04 -2.00 10.00
N THR A 606 -1.24 -3.27 10.36
CA THR A 606 -1.68 -4.33 9.45
C THR A 606 -3.14 -4.78 9.67
N ASP A 607 -3.85 -4.18 10.62
CA ASP A 607 -5.24 -4.51 10.97
C ASP A 607 -6.27 -3.48 10.49
N ALA A 608 -5.80 -2.49 9.72
CA ALA A 608 -6.60 -1.49 9.05
C ALA A 608 -5.93 -1.06 7.74
N THR A 609 -6.74 -0.59 6.80
CA THR A 609 -6.28 0.13 5.61
C THR A 609 -5.83 1.51 6.02
N VAL A 610 -4.55 1.84 5.78
CA VAL A 610 -4.02 3.16 6.12
C VAL A 610 -4.28 4.14 4.99
N LEU A 611 -4.89 5.27 5.33
CA LEU A 611 -5.17 6.39 4.44
C LEU A 611 -4.31 7.58 4.87
N VAL A 612 -3.41 8.04 4.00
CA VAL A 612 -2.61 9.25 4.23
C VAL A 612 -3.44 10.46 3.81
N ALA A 613 -3.74 11.33 4.77
CA ALA A 613 -4.40 12.61 4.58
C ALA A 613 -3.36 13.75 4.62
N ASP A 614 -3.02 14.29 3.45
CA ASP A 614 -2.10 15.42 3.32
C ASP A 614 -2.76 16.70 3.82
N ALA A 615 -2.28 17.18 4.96
CA ALA A 615 -2.80 18.36 5.63
C ALA A 615 -2.37 19.68 4.97
N SER A 616 -1.38 19.66 4.07
CA SER A 616 -0.83 20.86 3.42
C SER A 616 -1.88 21.65 2.61
N SER A 617 -2.94 20.98 2.17
CA SER A 617 -4.06 21.60 1.44
C SER A 617 -5.11 22.27 2.34
N PHE A 618 -5.05 22.09 3.66
CA PHE A 618 -6.07 22.62 4.58
C PHE A 618 -5.53 23.75 5.43
N SER A 619 -6.25 24.88 5.44
CA SER A 619 -5.84 26.08 6.15
C SER A 619 -6.25 26.11 7.63
N ASN A 620 -7.19 25.25 8.02
CA ASN A 620 -7.74 25.19 9.38
C ASN A 620 -8.37 23.81 9.68
N ALA A 621 -8.76 23.59 10.95
CA ALA A 621 -9.31 22.33 11.42
C ALA A 621 -10.68 21.99 10.81
N GLU A 622 -11.51 23.00 10.53
CA GLU A 622 -12.82 22.87 9.89
C GLU A 622 -12.72 22.22 8.51
N GLN A 623 -11.80 22.71 7.66
CA GLN A 623 -11.58 22.18 6.32
C GLN A 623 -11.06 20.75 6.34
N LEU A 624 -10.08 20.48 7.21
CA LEU A 624 -9.51 19.14 7.38
C LEU A 624 -10.59 18.16 7.87
N TYR A 625 -11.36 18.52 8.90
CA TYR A 625 -12.43 17.69 9.43
C TYR A 625 -13.51 17.41 8.38
N THR A 626 -13.94 18.43 7.64
CA THR A 626 -14.94 18.28 6.57
C THR A 626 -14.45 17.31 5.49
N ALA A 627 -13.16 17.36 5.14
CA ALA A 627 -12.57 16.44 4.17
C ALA A 627 -12.53 15.00 4.69
N LEU A 628 -12.12 14.79 5.94
CA LEU A 628 -12.09 13.46 6.57
C LEU A 628 -13.50 12.88 6.74
N GLN A 629 -14.47 13.69 7.18
CA GLN A 629 -15.88 13.32 7.32
C GLN A 629 -16.48 12.91 5.97
N ALA A 630 -16.23 13.69 4.91
CA ALA A 630 -16.74 13.39 3.58
C ALA A 630 -16.13 12.09 3.01
N ASP A 631 -14.82 11.88 3.18
CA ASP A 631 -14.13 10.66 2.75
C ASP A 631 -14.63 9.42 3.51
N ALA A 632 -14.79 9.51 4.83
CA ALA A 632 -15.33 8.43 5.66
C ALA A 632 -16.76 8.04 5.24
N ALA A 633 -17.62 9.04 4.98
CA ALA A 633 -18.99 8.80 4.52
C ALA A 633 -19.03 8.15 3.13
N GLN A 634 -18.06 8.45 2.25
CA GLN A 634 -17.98 7.88 0.91
C GLN A 634 -17.47 6.43 0.91
N ARG A 635 -16.52 6.07 1.77
CA ARG A 635 -15.88 4.74 1.76
C ARG A 635 -16.72 3.64 2.41
N GLY A 636 -17.60 3.99 3.35
CA GLY A 636 -18.24 2.99 4.21
C GLY A 636 -17.26 2.38 5.22
N GLY A 637 -17.56 1.18 5.73
CA GLY A 637 -16.74 0.50 6.73
C GLY A 637 -16.68 1.21 8.08
N THR A 638 -15.59 1.01 8.83
CA THR A 638 -15.39 1.59 10.16
C THR A 638 -14.06 2.35 10.25
N VAL A 639 -14.08 3.49 10.91
CA VAL A 639 -12.85 4.24 11.21
C VAL A 639 -12.17 3.59 12.41
N ALA A 640 -10.96 3.09 12.23
CA ALA A 640 -10.15 2.44 13.25
C ALA A 640 -9.41 3.46 14.14
N GLY A 641 -9.17 4.68 13.63
CA GLY A 641 -8.52 5.74 14.39
C GLY A 641 -8.00 6.88 13.52
N VAL A 642 -7.58 7.95 14.18
CA VAL A 642 -6.91 9.10 13.56
C VAL A 642 -5.54 9.31 14.21
N GLN A 643 -4.49 9.08 13.43
CA GLN A 643 -3.11 9.37 13.80
C GLN A 643 -2.69 10.72 13.19
N ILE A 644 -2.30 11.68 14.02
CA ILE A 644 -1.86 13.00 13.59
C ILE A 644 -0.35 13.12 13.75
N PHE A 645 0.35 13.60 12.71
CA PHE A 645 1.78 13.89 12.72
C PHE A 645 2.03 15.38 12.52
N GLY A 646 2.55 16.05 13.54
CA GLY A 646 2.88 17.46 13.46
C GLY A 646 2.31 18.30 14.59
N THR A 647 2.91 19.46 14.78
CA THR A 647 2.39 20.55 15.61
C THR A 647 1.10 21.13 14.98
N PRO A 648 0.31 21.93 15.71
CA PRO A 648 -0.87 22.59 15.16
C PRO A 648 -0.62 23.50 13.95
N SER A 649 0.62 23.96 13.78
CA SER A 649 1.06 24.73 12.60
C SER A 649 1.24 23.88 11.34
N MET A 650 1.46 22.57 11.49
CA MET A 650 1.53 21.60 10.38
C MET A 650 0.16 20.94 10.15
N VAL A 651 -0.47 20.45 11.22
CA VAL A 651 -1.79 19.81 11.15
C VAL A 651 -2.72 20.52 12.13
N PRO A 652 -3.72 21.28 11.64
CA PRO A 652 -4.60 22.06 12.48
C PRO A 652 -5.26 21.26 13.62
N ALA A 653 -5.50 21.94 14.75
CA ALA A 653 -6.28 21.44 15.89
C ALA A 653 -7.46 22.39 16.15
N PHE A 654 -8.50 21.92 16.83
CA PHE A 654 -9.65 22.76 17.15
C PHE A 654 -9.35 23.68 18.32
N ARG A 655 -9.82 24.93 18.25
CA ARG A 655 -9.71 25.91 19.34
C ARG A 655 -11.03 26.00 20.08
N VAL A 656 -11.00 25.70 21.38
CA VAL A 656 -12.14 25.67 22.28
C VAL A 656 -11.94 26.71 23.38
N ASN A 657 -13.01 27.42 23.75
CA ASN A 657 -13.01 28.35 24.86
C ASN A 657 -13.33 27.61 26.16
N TYR A 658 -12.44 27.71 27.15
CA TYR A 658 -12.70 27.21 28.50
C TYR A 658 -13.69 28.13 29.19
N LYS A 659 -14.97 27.73 29.16
CA LYS A 659 -16.06 28.43 29.81
C LYS A 659 -16.98 27.46 30.50
N VAL A 660 -17.17 27.65 31.81
CA VAL A 660 -18.02 26.78 32.62
C VAL A 660 -18.87 27.57 33.61
N GLN A 661 -20.09 27.11 33.83
CA GLN A 661 -21.03 27.70 34.78
C GLN A 661 -20.68 27.30 36.22
N MET A 662 -20.36 28.29 37.05
CA MET A 662 -20.11 28.15 38.47
C MET A 662 -21.39 28.27 39.29
N GLN A 663 -21.36 27.87 40.58
CA GLN A 663 -22.48 28.16 41.50
C GLN A 663 -22.73 29.68 41.63
N SER A 664 -21.68 30.48 41.47
CA SER A 664 -21.76 31.94 41.33
C SER A 664 -20.80 32.43 40.24
N GLY A 665 -21.34 32.97 39.15
CA GLY A 665 -20.56 33.52 38.03
C GLY A 665 -20.22 32.48 36.96
N VAL A 666 -19.28 32.85 36.09
CA VAL A 666 -18.73 32.02 35.01
C VAL A 666 -17.22 31.98 35.22
N ASP A 667 -16.62 30.79 35.10
CA ASP A 667 -15.18 30.65 34.99
C ASP A 667 -14.84 30.63 33.49
N ASP A 668 -14.13 31.68 33.05
CA ASP A 668 -13.67 31.89 31.68
C ASP A 668 -12.15 31.94 31.73
N SER A 669 -11.52 30.81 31.45
CA SER A 669 -10.06 30.62 31.57
C SER A 669 -9.34 30.72 30.22
N GLY A 670 -10.01 31.28 29.20
CA GLY A 670 -9.46 31.48 27.86
C GLY A 670 -9.49 30.23 26.98
N ASP A 671 -8.80 30.29 25.83
CA ASP A 671 -8.87 29.24 24.83
C ASP A 671 -7.77 28.17 24.98
N PHE A 672 -8.06 26.96 24.53
CA PHE A 672 -7.10 25.86 24.42
C PHE A 672 -7.35 25.04 23.15
N LEU A 673 -6.38 24.19 22.80
CA LEU A 673 -6.47 23.31 21.65
C LEU A 673 -6.95 21.91 22.03
N THR A 674 -7.72 21.28 21.14
CA THR A 674 -8.19 19.90 21.28
C THR A 674 -8.21 19.16 19.95
N ASP A 675 -7.87 17.88 19.99
CA ASP A 675 -8.08 16.93 18.89
C ASP A 675 -9.28 16.00 19.13
N LEU A 676 -10.02 16.15 20.23
CA LEU A 676 -11.13 15.25 20.60
C LEU A 676 -12.15 15.11 19.46
N PHE A 677 -12.41 16.20 18.74
CA PHE A 677 -13.38 16.20 17.64
C PHE A 677 -12.94 15.36 16.44
N TYR A 678 -11.65 15.09 16.24
CA TYR A 678 -11.23 14.11 15.23
C TYR A 678 -11.58 12.67 15.62
N GLY A 679 -12.07 12.43 16.85
CA GLY A 679 -12.49 11.13 17.35
C GLY A 679 -13.91 10.72 16.95
N ASN A 680 -14.63 11.55 16.21
CA ASN A 680 -15.91 11.21 15.59
C ASN A 680 -16.15 12.09 14.36
N PHE A 681 -17.07 11.69 13.47
CA PHE A 681 -17.46 12.49 12.30
C PHE A 681 -18.95 12.85 12.30
N ASP A 682 -19.57 12.93 13.49
CA ASP A 682 -21.01 13.22 13.63
C ASP A 682 -21.31 14.73 13.79
N ASN A 683 -20.27 15.53 14.04
CA ASN A 683 -20.42 16.96 14.28
C ASN A 683 -20.55 17.77 12.99
N ASP A 684 -21.28 18.88 13.08
CA ASP A 684 -21.21 20.00 12.15
C ASP A 684 -19.89 20.77 12.34
N ALA A 685 -19.07 20.82 11.29
CA ALA A 685 -17.71 21.36 11.36
C ALA A 685 -17.66 22.84 11.76
N ASP A 686 -18.62 23.65 11.27
CA ASP A 686 -18.73 25.08 11.57
C ASP A 686 -19.01 25.30 13.07
N THR A 687 -19.92 24.51 13.64
CA THR A 687 -20.29 24.56 15.06
C THR A 687 -19.10 24.29 15.99
N ILE A 688 -18.29 23.28 15.71
CA ILE A 688 -17.14 22.91 16.56
C ILE A 688 -15.90 23.79 16.32
N SER A 689 -15.85 24.53 15.21
CA SER A 689 -14.71 25.38 14.83
C SER A 689 -14.86 26.85 15.28
N ASN A 690 -16.09 27.32 15.49
CA ASN A 690 -16.39 28.74 15.77
C ASN A 690 -16.47 29.07 17.27
N GLY A 691 -15.39 28.81 18.01
CA GLY A 691 -15.29 29.21 19.41
C GLY A 691 -16.19 28.39 20.34
N TYR A 692 -16.20 27.06 20.12
CA TYR A 692 -16.97 26.13 20.95
C TYR A 692 -16.60 26.25 22.43
N SER A 693 -17.60 26.17 23.32
CA SER A 693 -17.40 26.13 24.77
C SER A 693 -18.37 25.15 25.45
N VAL A 694 -17.96 24.56 26.56
CA VAL A 694 -18.81 23.61 27.32
C VAL A 694 -20.07 24.30 27.86
N MET A 695 -19.95 25.54 28.36
CA MET A 695 -21.11 26.29 28.83
C MET A 695 -22.12 26.56 27.70
N ASP A 696 -21.65 27.02 26.53
CA ASP A 696 -22.50 27.34 25.39
C ASP A 696 -23.20 26.10 24.82
N HIS A 697 -22.52 24.95 24.81
CA HIS A 697 -23.11 23.67 24.40
C HIS A 697 -24.43 23.38 25.13
N PHE A 698 -24.49 23.59 26.45
CA PHE A 698 -25.72 23.39 27.22
C PHE A 698 -26.70 24.56 27.17
N GLU A 699 -26.22 25.81 27.17
CA GLU A 699 -27.11 26.98 27.14
C GLU A 699 -27.81 27.17 25.79
N GLN A 700 -27.09 26.90 24.70
CA GLN A 700 -27.58 27.08 23.34
C GLN A 700 -28.19 25.79 22.77
N GLY A 701 -28.02 24.65 23.46
CA GLY A 701 -28.55 23.36 23.05
C GLY A 701 -27.90 22.85 21.77
N TRP A 702 -26.58 23.00 21.64
CA TRP A 702 -25.85 22.54 20.47
C TRP A 702 -25.80 21.02 20.42
N ASP A 703 -26.07 20.47 19.24
CA ASP A 703 -25.98 19.03 18.97
C ASP A 703 -24.54 18.68 18.60
N VAL A 704 -23.68 18.57 19.62
CA VAL A 704 -22.24 18.24 19.46
C VAL A 704 -21.94 16.93 20.17
N THR A 705 -21.47 15.95 19.40
CA THR A 705 -20.97 14.66 19.86
C THR A 705 -19.58 14.82 20.46
N LEU A 706 -19.51 14.68 21.80
CA LEU A 706 -18.29 14.77 22.60
C LEU A 706 -17.68 13.41 22.96
N VAL A 707 -18.44 12.33 22.79
CA VAL A 707 -17.95 10.97 23.05
C VAL A 707 -17.25 10.49 21.77
N PRO A 708 -15.94 10.22 21.81
CA PRO A 708 -15.23 9.69 20.64
C PRO A 708 -15.74 8.28 20.30
N GLN A 709 -15.73 7.96 19.01
CA GLN A 709 -16.08 6.65 18.46
C GLN A 709 -14.84 5.83 18.07
N TRP A 710 -13.68 6.48 17.94
CA TRP A 710 -12.39 5.85 17.66
C TRP A 710 -11.22 6.58 18.33
N PRO A 711 -10.06 5.93 18.51
CA PRO A 711 -8.89 6.55 19.12
C PRO A 711 -8.29 7.67 18.26
N VAL A 712 -7.78 8.70 18.94
CA VAL A 712 -7.01 9.81 18.35
C VAL A 712 -5.69 9.95 19.08
N ALA A 713 -4.59 10.02 18.33
CA ALA A 713 -3.27 10.33 18.88
C ALA A 713 -2.56 11.39 18.02
N ARG A 714 -1.86 12.31 18.68
CA ARG A 714 -1.01 13.31 18.01
C ARG A 714 0.45 13.07 18.35
N LEU A 715 1.33 13.03 17.36
CA LEU A 715 2.77 13.13 17.54
C LEU A 715 3.20 14.57 17.20
N PRO A 716 3.25 15.50 18.17
CA PRO A 716 3.47 16.94 17.95
C PRO A 716 4.95 17.28 17.75
N LEU A 717 5.58 16.66 16.75
CA LEU A 717 6.97 16.90 16.38
C LEU A 717 7.04 17.81 15.15
N SER A 718 8.14 18.54 15.03
CA SER A 718 8.42 19.40 13.87
C SER A 718 9.37 18.72 12.88
N LYS A 719 9.58 19.37 11.73
CA LYS A 719 10.52 18.94 10.69
C LYS A 719 11.88 18.50 11.25
N GLY A 720 12.31 17.28 10.91
CA GLY A 720 13.58 16.68 11.30
C GLY A 720 13.58 15.95 12.64
N GLN A 721 12.44 15.88 13.34
CA GLN A 721 12.35 15.25 14.66
C GLN A 721 11.72 13.85 14.63
N PHE A 722 10.99 13.49 13.58
CA PHE A 722 10.25 12.22 13.50
C PHE A 722 11.19 11.03 13.41
N THR A 723 12.25 11.14 12.61
CA THR A 723 13.24 10.06 12.42
C THR A 723 13.82 9.58 13.76
N ALA A 724 14.30 10.51 14.59
CA ALA A 724 14.86 10.18 15.90
C ALA A 724 13.82 9.58 16.87
N PHE A 725 12.56 10.02 16.77
CA PHE A 725 11.47 9.43 17.55
C PHE A 725 11.22 7.97 17.15
N PHE A 726 11.09 7.69 15.85
CA PHE A 726 10.80 6.34 15.36
C PHE A 726 11.97 5.37 15.53
N ASP A 727 13.22 5.80 15.36
CA ASP A 727 14.37 4.94 15.66
C ASP A 727 14.38 4.44 17.12
N LYS A 728 13.94 5.30 18.04
CA LYS A 728 13.73 4.95 19.45
C LYS A 728 12.49 4.08 19.64
N TYR A 729 11.37 4.43 19.00
CA TYR A 729 10.11 3.68 19.10
C TYR A 729 10.28 2.25 18.58
N ASP A 730 10.94 2.05 17.44
CA ASP A 730 11.19 0.73 16.86
C ASP A 730 12.03 -0.16 17.80
N ARG A 731 13.03 0.43 18.48
CA ARG A 731 13.78 -0.28 19.52
C ARG A 731 12.89 -0.65 20.69
N PHE A 732 12.06 0.27 21.15
CA PHE A 732 11.11 0.04 22.23
C PHE A 732 10.10 -1.08 21.89
N VAL A 733 9.55 -1.10 20.67
CA VAL A 733 8.66 -2.16 20.17
C VAL A 733 9.38 -3.52 20.18
N ARG A 734 10.61 -3.59 19.67
CA ARG A 734 11.40 -4.85 19.68
C ARG A 734 11.69 -5.37 21.08
N GLU A 735 11.99 -4.47 22.03
CA GLU A 735 12.33 -4.84 23.41
C GLU A 735 11.11 -5.25 24.25
N THR A 736 9.93 -4.68 23.95
CA THR A 736 8.73 -4.84 24.79
C THR A 736 7.63 -5.68 24.16
N GLY A 737 7.65 -5.86 22.83
CA GLY A 737 6.54 -6.43 22.08
C GLY A 737 5.23 -5.65 22.24
N LEU A 738 5.29 -4.38 22.69
CA LEU A 738 4.13 -3.57 23.10
C LEU A 738 3.27 -4.22 24.20
N THR A 739 3.85 -5.13 24.98
CA THR A 739 3.21 -5.70 26.16
C THR A 739 3.08 -4.65 27.27
N GLN A 740 2.13 -4.85 28.17
CA GLN A 740 1.89 -3.92 29.29
C GLN A 740 3.15 -3.77 30.15
N LEU A 741 3.62 -2.54 30.32
CA LEU A 741 4.82 -2.23 31.11
C LEU A 741 4.54 -2.21 32.61
N GLU A 742 5.58 -2.38 33.43
CA GLU A 742 5.47 -2.09 34.85
C GLU A 742 5.11 -0.62 35.10
N LEU A 743 4.16 -0.39 36.02
CA LEU A 743 3.65 0.93 36.35
C LEU A 743 4.45 1.55 37.51
N VAL A 744 4.96 2.76 37.35
CA VAL A 744 5.67 3.49 38.39
C VAL A 744 4.98 4.82 38.62
N ASN A 745 4.41 5.02 39.81
CA ASN A 745 3.72 6.25 40.16
C ASN A 745 4.56 7.16 41.06
N PHE A 746 4.53 8.46 40.75
CA PHE A 746 4.98 9.53 41.62
C PHE A 746 3.79 10.43 41.98
N SER A 747 3.29 10.27 43.20
CA SER A 747 2.14 11.02 43.71
C SER A 747 2.54 12.24 44.53
N ASN A 748 1.90 13.37 44.25
CA ASN A 748 2.04 14.55 45.06
C ASN A 748 0.68 15.23 45.23
N PRO A 749 -0.04 14.93 46.34
CA PRO A 749 -1.32 15.55 46.65
C PRO A 749 -1.22 17.08 46.57
N ILE A 750 -2.02 17.69 45.70
CA ILE A 750 -1.90 19.13 45.40
C ILE A 750 -2.84 20.00 46.27
N PHE A 751 -3.66 19.40 47.13
CA PHE A 751 -4.63 20.13 47.95
C PHE A 751 -4.39 20.01 49.45
N ALA A 752 -4.41 21.15 50.14
CA ALA A 752 -4.36 21.26 51.60
C ALA A 752 -5.69 20.83 52.28
N GLN A 753 -6.17 19.61 52.04
CA GLN A 753 -7.39 19.09 52.66
C GLN A 753 -7.32 17.60 53.00
N SER A 754 -7.97 17.21 54.10
CA SER A 754 -8.00 15.83 54.60
C SER A 754 -9.24 15.03 54.18
N ARG A 755 -10.14 15.62 53.37
CA ARG A 755 -11.46 15.05 53.03
C ARG A 755 -11.56 14.53 51.59
N HIS A 756 -10.85 15.15 50.65
CA HIS A 756 -10.84 14.82 49.23
C HIS A 756 -9.39 14.61 48.81
N ILE A 757 -8.94 13.36 48.97
CA ILE A 757 -7.56 12.97 48.73
C ILE A 757 -7.41 12.68 47.22
N ASP A 758 -6.41 13.28 46.60
CA ASP A 758 -5.99 13.11 45.20
C ASP A 758 -4.72 12.24 45.10
N ASP A 759 -4.43 11.46 46.13
CA ASP A 759 -3.33 10.50 46.22
C ASP A 759 -3.53 9.33 45.21
N MET A 760 -2.92 9.47 44.03
CA MET A 760 -2.95 8.45 42.99
C MET A 760 -2.35 7.11 43.46
N GLY A 761 -1.34 7.12 44.32
CA GLY A 761 -0.76 5.90 44.88
C GLY A 761 -1.74 5.14 45.79
N ARG A 762 -2.62 5.87 46.50
CA ARG A 762 -3.74 5.27 47.22
C ARG A 762 -4.77 4.68 46.26
N PHE A 763 -5.12 5.39 45.19
CA PHE A 763 -6.03 4.90 44.15
C PHE A 763 -5.51 3.59 43.51
N LEU A 764 -4.24 3.54 43.10
CA LEU A 764 -3.65 2.33 42.51
C LEU A 764 -3.68 1.13 43.47
N ASN A 765 -3.44 1.35 44.77
CA ASN A 765 -3.60 0.27 45.75
C ASN A 765 -5.04 -0.27 45.80
N ARG A 766 -6.06 0.58 45.61
CA ARG A 766 -7.45 0.13 45.50
C ARG A 766 -7.68 -0.64 44.20
N MET A 767 -7.13 -0.18 43.07
CA MET A 767 -7.24 -0.89 41.79
C MET A 767 -6.68 -2.31 41.88
N HIS A 768 -5.55 -2.48 42.56
CA HIS A 768 -5.00 -3.81 42.85
C HIS A 768 -5.86 -4.61 43.84
N SER A 769 -6.16 -4.07 45.02
CA SER A 769 -6.72 -4.85 46.13
C SER A 769 -8.25 -5.00 46.14
N GLU A 770 -8.98 -4.01 45.62
CA GLU A 770 -10.45 -4.00 45.58
C GLU A 770 -10.98 -4.55 44.25
N PHE A 771 -10.32 -4.23 43.13
CA PHE A 771 -10.83 -4.51 41.78
C PHE A 771 -10.01 -5.56 41.00
N GLY A 772 -8.78 -5.85 41.41
CA GLY A 772 -7.92 -6.84 40.74
C GLY A 772 -7.44 -6.42 39.35
N LEU A 773 -7.28 -5.12 39.08
CA LEU A 773 -7.00 -4.56 37.75
C LEU A 773 -5.51 -4.30 37.46
N LEU A 774 -4.60 -4.70 38.36
CA LEU A 774 -3.16 -4.48 38.18
C LEU A 774 -2.45 -5.83 38.06
N ASP A 775 -2.29 -6.29 36.81
CA ASP A 775 -1.66 -7.57 36.46
C ASP A 775 -0.12 -7.49 36.40
N VAL A 776 0.40 -6.28 36.24
CA VAL A 776 1.83 -5.99 36.20
C VAL A 776 2.35 -5.50 37.56
N PRO A 777 3.64 -5.71 37.88
CA PRO A 777 4.26 -5.08 39.03
C PRO A 777 4.09 -3.55 38.99
N TYR A 778 3.74 -2.96 40.13
CA TYR A 778 3.64 -1.51 40.28
C TYR A 778 4.46 -1.00 41.47
N ARG A 779 5.01 0.21 41.33
CA ARG A 779 5.84 0.87 42.33
C ARG A 779 5.30 2.24 42.66
N LEU A 780 5.27 2.56 43.96
CA LEU A 780 4.69 3.81 44.45
C LEU A 780 5.79 4.66 45.10
N TYR A 781 5.95 5.88 44.60
CA TYR A 781 6.70 6.98 45.21
C TYR A 781 5.75 8.12 45.48
N GLY A 782 6.09 9.00 46.40
CA GLY A 782 5.27 10.18 46.60
C GLY A 782 5.88 11.20 47.55
N ASN A 783 5.29 12.39 47.57
CA ASN A 783 5.76 13.48 48.41
C ASN A 783 5.60 13.13 49.90
N LEU A 784 6.72 13.04 50.60
CA LEU A 784 6.80 12.78 52.04
C LEU A 784 7.06 14.06 52.85
N ASP A 785 7.25 15.20 52.17
CA ASP A 785 7.59 16.47 52.77
C ASP A 785 6.36 17.36 52.99
N GLY A 786 6.45 18.26 53.97
CA GLY A 786 5.40 19.25 54.26
C GLY A 786 4.24 18.73 55.12
N GLN A 787 3.14 19.49 55.15
CA GLN A 787 1.99 19.23 56.01
C GLN A 787 0.98 18.21 55.45
N TYR A 788 1.02 17.94 54.15
CA TYR A 788 0.07 17.04 53.46
C TYR A 788 0.80 15.98 52.61
N PRO A 789 1.60 15.10 53.22
CA PRO A 789 2.28 14.02 52.48
C PRO A 789 1.29 12.97 51.99
N VAL A 790 1.74 12.12 51.07
CA VAL A 790 0.98 10.93 50.65
C VAL A 790 0.60 10.05 51.83
N THR A 791 -0.57 9.42 51.73
CA THR A 791 -1.14 8.58 52.81
C THR A 791 -0.88 7.10 52.60
N THR A 792 -0.47 6.72 51.39
CA THR A 792 -0.12 5.35 51.02
C THR A 792 1.31 5.00 51.42
N LYS A 793 1.61 3.70 51.53
CA LYS A 793 2.98 3.23 51.76
C LYS A 793 3.76 3.32 50.45
N VAL A 794 4.81 4.14 50.44
CA VAL A 794 5.67 4.37 49.27
C VAL A 794 7.10 3.85 49.48
N LEU A 795 7.82 3.63 48.39
CA LEU A 795 9.23 3.21 48.36
C LEU A 795 10.18 4.36 48.70
N GLY A 796 9.80 5.59 48.37
CA GLY A 796 10.62 6.77 48.60
C GLY A 796 9.90 8.07 48.25
N ASN A 797 10.61 9.18 48.41
CA ASN A 797 10.10 10.53 48.18
C ASN A 797 10.01 10.89 46.69
N PHE A 798 9.20 11.90 46.33
CA PHE A 798 9.12 12.43 44.95
C PHE A 798 10.33 13.31 44.63
N THR A 799 11.36 12.72 44.02
CA THR A 799 12.65 13.39 43.76
C THR A 799 13.20 13.01 42.39
N LEU A 800 14.07 13.86 41.84
CA LEU A 800 14.78 13.59 40.58
C LEU A 800 15.64 12.31 40.64
N GLU A 801 16.23 12.01 41.80
CA GLU A 801 17.05 10.80 41.98
C GLU A 801 16.21 9.53 41.80
N ASN A 802 15.03 9.47 42.45
CA ASN A 802 14.14 8.32 42.34
C ASN A 802 13.52 8.20 40.94
N LEU A 803 13.14 9.33 40.33
CA LEU A 803 12.67 9.37 38.93
C LEU A 803 13.71 8.79 37.96
N ALA A 804 14.96 9.27 38.04
CA ALA A 804 16.07 8.80 37.21
C ALA A 804 16.48 7.35 37.51
N ALA A 805 16.21 6.84 38.71
CA ALA A 805 16.53 5.46 39.08
C ALA A 805 15.59 4.46 38.39
N GLU A 806 14.29 4.76 38.30
CA GLU A 806 13.30 3.85 37.73
C GLU A 806 13.42 3.70 36.21
N THR A 807 13.79 4.76 35.50
CA THR A 807 13.97 4.75 34.03
C THR A 807 15.36 4.29 33.59
N ARG A 808 16.31 4.03 34.51
CA ARG A 808 17.72 3.83 34.15
C ARG A 808 18.00 2.58 33.30
N SER A 809 17.26 1.50 33.52
CA SER A 809 17.66 0.16 33.03
C SER A 809 16.57 -0.63 32.32
N ARG A 810 15.31 -0.17 32.37
CA ARG A 810 14.17 -0.91 31.84
C ARG A 810 13.06 0.05 31.39
N PRO A 811 12.29 -0.30 30.36
CA PRO A 811 11.08 0.42 30.02
C PRO A 811 10.04 0.38 31.15
N VAL A 812 9.35 1.49 31.37
CA VAL A 812 8.30 1.65 32.38
C VAL A 812 7.21 2.59 31.89
N GLU A 813 6.02 2.47 32.47
CA GLU A 813 4.98 3.49 32.39
C GLU A 813 5.04 4.36 33.64
N LEU A 814 5.43 5.62 33.48
CA LEU A 814 5.53 6.60 34.57
C LEU A 814 4.22 7.35 34.73
N LEU A 815 3.57 7.26 35.88
CA LEU A 815 2.37 8.04 36.21
C LEU A 815 2.70 9.13 37.21
N ILE A 816 2.60 10.40 36.81
CA ILE A 816 2.86 11.56 37.67
C ILE A 816 1.56 12.32 37.93
N ASN A 817 1.18 12.43 39.20
CA ASN A 817 0.11 13.32 39.66
C ASN A 817 0.74 14.44 40.50
N SER A 818 0.67 15.68 40.01
CA SER A 818 1.20 16.87 40.67
C SER A 818 0.70 18.17 40.02
N HIS A 819 1.20 19.32 40.47
CA HIS A 819 0.99 20.60 39.77
C HIS A 819 1.79 20.63 38.46
N GLY A 820 1.16 21.11 37.39
CA GLY A 820 1.78 21.31 36.09
C GLY A 820 1.66 22.75 35.61
N GLN A 821 2.63 23.16 34.79
CA GLN A 821 2.66 24.35 33.96
C GLN A 821 2.96 23.94 32.52
N TRP A 822 2.96 24.87 31.58
CA TRP A 822 3.28 24.52 30.18
C TRP A 822 4.72 24.00 30.00
N ASP A 823 5.66 24.47 30.82
CA ASP A 823 7.09 24.18 30.75
C ASP A 823 7.63 23.27 31.87
N ASN A 824 6.81 22.94 32.89
CA ASN A 824 7.30 22.17 34.03
C ASN A 824 6.23 21.38 34.82
N ILE A 825 6.70 20.44 35.63
CA ILE A 825 5.97 19.75 36.69
C ILE A 825 6.58 20.20 38.02
N ASP A 826 5.73 20.74 38.89
CA ASP A 826 6.12 21.23 40.20
C ASP A 826 5.96 20.13 41.25
N GLN A 827 6.89 20.03 42.19
CA GLN A 827 6.63 19.46 43.51
C GLN A 827 6.02 20.54 44.39
N CYS A 828 4.81 20.29 44.87
CA CYS A 828 4.07 21.11 45.81
C CYS A 828 4.31 20.67 47.25
N ILE A 829 4.69 21.59 48.13
CA ILE A 829 4.90 21.35 49.56
C ILE A 829 4.20 22.45 50.35
N TYR A 830 3.38 22.07 51.33
CA TYR A 830 2.78 23.03 52.24
C TYR A 830 3.61 23.21 53.51
N VAL A 831 3.99 24.45 53.80
CA VAL A 831 4.71 24.84 55.02
C VAL A 831 3.92 25.95 55.71
N ASP A 832 3.53 25.73 56.95
CA ASP A 832 2.72 26.68 57.73
C ASP A 832 1.38 27.09 57.06
N GLY A 833 0.81 26.19 56.26
CA GLY A 833 -0.44 26.42 55.51
C GLY A 833 -0.25 27.15 54.18
N GLU A 834 0.98 27.57 53.85
CA GLU A 834 1.31 28.23 52.59
C GLU A 834 1.86 27.23 51.58
N GLU A 835 1.44 27.36 50.33
CA GLU A 835 1.87 26.52 49.21
C GLU A 835 3.26 26.94 48.72
N GLN A 836 4.19 25.99 48.62
CA GLN A 836 5.49 26.18 47.99
C GLN A 836 5.62 25.25 46.79
N ARG A 837 5.87 25.82 45.61
CA ARG A 837 6.11 25.07 44.37
C ARG A 837 7.59 25.04 44.04
N ILE A 838 8.09 23.84 43.77
CA ILE A 838 9.45 23.58 43.32
C ILE A 838 9.36 23.02 41.91
N SER A 839 9.85 23.76 40.91
CA SER A 839 9.96 23.26 39.53
C SER A 839 10.93 22.07 39.52
N LEU A 840 10.38 20.85 39.52
CA LEU A 840 11.12 19.62 39.71
C LEU A 840 11.61 19.10 38.36
N LEU A 841 10.68 18.75 37.48
CA LEU A 841 10.95 18.40 36.08
C LEU A 841 10.52 19.57 35.19
N ASN A 842 11.38 19.98 34.27
CA ASN A 842 11.10 21.07 33.33
C ASN A 842 11.78 20.82 31.98
N MET A 843 11.49 21.66 31.01
CA MET A 843 12.04 21.53 29.65
C MET A 843 13.59 21.51 29.62
N ASP A 844 14.27 22.15 30.58
CA ASP A 844 15.73 22.17 30.64
C ASP A 844 16.33 20.85 31.16
N ASN A 845 15.60 20.12 32.01
CA ASN A 845 16.18 18.97 32.73
C ASN A 845 15.54 17.62 32.41
N ILE A 846 14.32 17.56 31.87
CA ILE A 846 13.55 16.31 31.75
C ILE A 846 14.30 15.25 30.94
N ASN A 847 14.91 15.63 29.83
CA ASN A 847 15.67 14.72 28.96
C ASN A 847 17.06 14.39 29.49
N THR A 848 17.55 15.09 30.51
CA THR A 848 18.79 14.74 31.22
C THR A 848 18.50 13.81 32.40
N VAL A 849 17.38 14.00 33.08
CA VAL A 849 16.94 13.19 34.23
C VAL A 849 16.39 11.85 33.76
N LEU A 850 15.51 11.86 32.75
CA LEU A 850 14.85 10.67 32.19
C LEU A 850 15.53 10.27 30.88
N ASN A 851 16.82 9.96 30.95
CA ASN A 851 17.68 9.68 29.80
C ASN A 851 18.05 8.19 29.63
N GLY A 852 17.44 7.31 30.40
CA GLY A 852 17.70 5.87 30.41
C GLY A 852 16.97 5.13 29.30
N ALA A 853 16.29 4.05 29.66
CA ALA A 853 15.46 3.27 28.75
C ALA A 853 14.23 4.09 28.29
N PRO A 854 13.70 3.81 27.08
CA PRO A 854 12.46 4.45 26.62
C PRO A 854 11.28 4.18 27.56
N TYR A 855 10.38 5.15 27.73
CA TYR A 855 9.28 5.08 28.69
C TYR A 855 7.99 5.74 28.18
N TYR A 856 6.85 5.34 28.74
CA TYR A 856 5.60 6.10 28.67
C TYR A 856 5.49 7.07 29.85
N LEU A 857 4.88 8.24 29.65
CA LEU A 857 4.68 9.26 30.68
C LEU A 857 3.24 9.74 30.77
N ASP A 858 2.54 9.35 31.83
CA ASP A 858 1.17 9.70 32.08
C ASP A 858 1.13 10.84 33.10
N CYS A 859 0.78 12.03 32.64
CA CYS A 859 0.73 13.20 33.49
C CYS A 859 -0.71 13.55 33.83
N TRP A 860 -1.09 13.37 35.10
CA TRP A 860 -2.23 14.08 35.66
C TRP A 860 -1.75 15.43 36.23
N THR A 861 -1.49 16.34 35.31
CA THR A 861 -0.96 17.68 35.58
C THR A 861 -1.60 18.67 34.61
N CYS A 862 -1.62 19.96 34.97
CA CYS A 862 -2.15 21.01 34.08
C CYS A 862 -1.12 21.40 33.01
N LEU A 863 -1.61 21.81 31.84
CA LEU A 863 -0.89 22.56 30.81
C LEU A 863 0.35 21.90 30.18
N ASN A 864 0.81 20.72 30.60
CA ASN A 864 2.03 20.12 30.02
C ASN A 864 1.95 19.87 28.49
N GLY A 865 0.75 19.81 27.91
CA GLY A 865 0.48 19.76 26.46
C GLY A 865 0.02 21.09 25.85
N TYR A 866 0.18 22.23 26.54
CA TYR A 866 -0.28 23.57 26.14
C TYR A 866 0.10 23.93 24.70
N GLU A 867 -0.87 24.44 23.93
CA GLU A 867 -0.76 24.76 22.50
C GLU A 867 -0.22 23.61 21.62
N MET A 868 -0.08 22.39 22.16
CA MET A 868 0.48 21.21 21.49
C MET A 868 1.83 21.47 20.78
N GLU A 869 2.56 22.51 21.18
CA GLU A 869 3.83 22.93 20.59
C GLU A 869 4.66 23.66 21.65
N ASN A 870 5.99 23.48 21.64
CA ASN A 870 6.93 24.17 22.53
C ASN A 870 6.53 24.12 24.02
N ASN A 871 6.28 22.91 24.51
CA ASN A 871 5.86 22.62 25.88
C ASN A 871 6.63 21.41 26.44
N LEU A 872 6.38 21.06 27.71
CA LEU A 872 7.02 19.92 28.35
C LEU A 872 6.80 18.60 27.60
N THR A 873 5.60 18.36 27.06
CA THR A 873 5.27 17.15 26.30
C THR A 873 6.14 17.00 25.05
N THR A 874 6.20 18.05 24.22
CA THR A 874 7.05 18.06 23.02
C THR A 874 8.53 17.91 23.36
N THR A 875 8.97 18.46 24.50
CA THR A 875 10.36 18.28 24.96
C THR A 875 10.62 16.84 25.39
N ALA A 876 9.71 16.21 26.14
CA ALA A 876 9.85 14.82 26.58
C ALA A 876 9.89 13.85 25.38
N LEU A 877 9.01 14.04 24.38
CA LEU A 877 8.94 13.21 23.17
C LEU A 877 10.23 13.27 22.33
N ASN A 878 10.93 14.41 22.36
CA ASN A 878 12.28 14.56 21.77
C ASN A 878 13.39 13.83 22.57
N GLY A 879 13.09 13.38 23.79
CA GLY A 879 13.98 12.57 24.63
C GLY A 879 13.70 11.06 24.52
N GLN A 880 13.68 10.36 25.66
CA GLN A 880 13.39 8.92 25.74
C GLN A 880 11.88 8.60 25.88
N CYS A 881 11.00 9.60 25.97
CA CYS A 881 9.56 9.36 26.05
C CYS A 881 9.02 8.85 24.70
N VAL A 882 8.30 7.71 24.69
CA VAL A 882 7.70 7.12 23.48
C VAL A 882 6.19 7.38 23.37
N GLY A 883 5.57 7.92 24.42
CA GLY A 883 4.18 8.35 24.42
C GLY A 883 3.82 8.98 25.76
N MET A 884 2.90 9.93 25.76
CA MET A 884 2.56 10.75 26.91
C MET A 884 1.07 11.11 26.95
N PHE A 885 0.44 10.94 28.12
CA PHE A 885 -0.87 11.55 28.37
C PHE A 885 -0.68 12.89 29.06
N SER A 886 -1.23 13.97 28.50
CA SER A 886 -1.16 15.29 29.15
C SER A 886 -2.31 16.21 28.73
N ALA A 887 -2.51 17.28 29.49
CA ALA A 887 -3.53 18.29 29.20
C ALA A 887 -3.00 19.52 28.49
N THR A 888 -3.79 20.03 27.54
CA THR A 888 -3.58 21.30 26.82
C THR A 888 -3.98 22.54 27.62
N ALA A 889 -4.74 22.36 28.71
CA ALA A 889 -5.32 23.40 29.55
C ALA A 889 -5.23 23.01 31.03
N VAL A 890 -5.88 23.78 31.88
CA VAL A 890 -6.05 23.45 33.30
C VAL A 890 -7.04 22.29 33.44
N ILE A 891 -6.59 21.17 34.02
CA ILE A 891 -7.47 20.09 34.43
C ILE A 891 -8.16 20.48 35.74
N SER A 892 -9.48 20.50 35.73
CA SER A 892 -10.28 20.74 36.93
C SER A 892 -10.19 19.57 37.90
N ASN A 893 -10.05 19.91 39.17
CA ASN A 893 -10.07 18.98 40.29
C ASN A 893 -11.49 18.83 40.91
N ASN A 894 -12.50 19.44 40.31
CA ASN A 894 -13.83 19.48 40.90
C ASN A 894 -14.44 18.06 40.97
N GLY A 895 -14.74 17.60 42.18
CA GLY A 895 -15.29 16.25 42.42
C GLY A 895 -14.26 15.13 42.61
N VAL A 896 -12.95 15.45 42.57
CA VAL A 896 -11.89 14.46 42.76
C VAL A 896 -11.96 13.81 44.14
N ASN A 897 -12.03 12.48 44.17
CA ASN A 897 -11.99 11.68 45.38
C ASN A 897 -11.47 10.28 45.07
N CYS A 898 -10.25 9.98 45.50
CA CYS A 898 -9.62 8.67 45.27
C CYS A 898 -10.26 7.53 46.08
N ASP A 899 -11.12 7.82 47.06
CA ASP A 899 -11.82 6.86 47.92
C ASP A 899 -13.29 6.65 47.52
N ALA A 900 -13.75 7.30 46.44
CA ALA A 900 -15.11 7.15 45.96
C ALA A 900 -15.43 5.68 45.59
N SER A 901 -16.69 5.28 45.82
CA SER A 901 -17.22 4.02 45.29
C SER A 901 -17.20 4.06 43.75
N LEU A 902 -17.17 2.91 43.07
CA LEU A 902 -17.20 2.89 41.60
C LEU A 902 -18.39 3.67 41.03
N SER A 903 -19.57 3.52 41.62
CA SER A 903 -20.77 4.28 41.22
C SER A 903 -20.68 5.78 41.46
N ASP A 904 -19.84 6.23 42.40
CA ASP A 904 -19.61 7.65 42.66
C ASP A 904 -18.43 8.20 41.87
N MET A 905 -17.48 7.35 41.44
CA MET A 905 -16.44 7.74 40.48
C MET A 905 -17.07 8.11 39.14
N ALA A 906 -18.06 7.35 38.67
CA ALA A 906 -18.82 7.65 37.44
C ALA A 906 -19.62 8.97 37.48
N LYS A 907 -19.58 9.73 38.58
CA LYS A 907 -20.30 10.98 38.78
C LYS A 907 -19.33 12.16 38.84
N SER A 908 -18.82 12.56 37.67
CA SER A 908 -17.96 13.75 37.53
C SER A 908 -16.72 13.71 38.45
N ASN A 909 -16.03 12.57 38.46
CA ASN A 909 -14.77 12.36 39.16
C ASN A 909 -13.75 11.73 38.19
N PHE A 910 -12.66 12.44 37.93
CA PHE A 910 -11.66 12.07 36.92
C PHE A 910 -10.97 10.72 37.19
N TYR A 911 -11.00 10.20 38.43
CA TYR A 911 -10.52 8.84 38.72
C TYR A 911 -11.29 7.76 37.94
N TYR A 912 -12.50 8.03 37.45
CA TYR A 912 -13.23 7.09 36.61
C TYR A 912 -12.57 6.87 35.24
N PHE A 913 -11.87 7.88 34.71
CA PHE A 913 -11.03 7.73 33.53
C PHE A 913 -9.93 6.70 33.80
N TYR A 914 -9.12 6.89 34.85
CA TYR A 914 -8.03 5.98 35.21
C TYR A 914 -8.51 4.58 35.60
N TYR A 915 -9.67 4.45 36.25
CA TYR A 915 -10.29 3.15 36.49
C TYR A 915 -10.58 2.44 35.18
N SER A 916 -11.19 3.13 34.22
CA SER A 916 -11.58 2.58 32.93
C SER A 916 -10.35 2.24 32.08
N TYR A 917 -9.29 3.06 32.16
CA TYR A 917 -8.00 2.81 31.52
C TYR A 917 -7.35 1.52 32.03
N LEU A 918 -7.18 1.39 33.35
CA LEU A 918 -6.59 0.20 33.96
C LEU A 918 -7.44 -1.05 33.72
N LYS A 919 -8.77 -0.91 33.70
CA LYS A 919 -9.68 -2.00 33.33
C LYS A 919 -9.47 -2.44 31.88
N ALA A 920 -9.36 -1.51 30.94
CA ALA A 920 -9.14 -1.83 29.53
C ALA A 920 -7.79 -2.51 29.29
N LEU A 921 -6.72 -2.08 29.99
CA LEU A 921 -5.43 -2.78 29.98
C LEU A 921 -5.54 -4.21 30.53
N HIS A 922 -6.22 -4.40 31.68
CA HIS A 922 -6.49 -5.72 32.26
C HIS A 922 -7.26 -6.65 31.29
N GLU A 923 -8.11 -6.06 30.44
CA GLU A 923 -8.85 -6.78 29.40
C GLU A 923 -8.04 -7.01 28.11
N GLY A 924 -6.74 -6.67 28.11
CA GLY A 924 -5.81 -6.96 27.02
C GLY A 924 -5.76 -5.91 25.91
N GLN A 925 -6.35 -4.72 26.12
CA GLN A 925 -6.27 -3.64 25.13
C GLN A 925 -4.88 -2.98 25.15
N SER A 926 -4.42 -2.50 23.98
CA SER A 926 -3.21 -1.67 23.90
C SER A 926 -3.38 -0.36 24.65
N ARG A 927 -2.26 0.34 24.93
CA ARG A 927 -2.27 1.58 25.71
C ARG A 927 -3.14 2.67 25.09
N SER A 928 -3.02 2.96 23.78
CA SER A 928 -3.86 3.96 23.12
C SER A 928 -5.33 3.54 23.03
N GLN A 929 -5.60 2.25 22.83
CA GLN A 929 -6.96 1.73 22.82
C GLN A 929 -7.60 1.82 24.21
N ALA A 930 -6.84 1.53 25.28
CA ALA A 930 -7.27 1.69 26.66
C ALA A 930 -7.53 3.17 27.01
N PHE A 931 -6.70 4.10 26.52
CA PHE A 931 -6.94 5.54 26.67
C PHE A 931 -8.27 5.94 26.01
N PHE A 932 -8.51 5.49 24.78
CA PHE A 932 -9.75 5.74 24.07
C PHE A 932 -10.97 5.15 24.80
N THR A 933 -10.90 3.89 25.22
CA THR A 933 -11.97 3.24 26.01
C THR A 933 -12.24 4.02 27.31
N ALA A 934 -11.20 4.53 27.96
CA ALA A 934 -11.35 5.38 29.14
C ALA A 934 -11.98 6.74 28.82
N GLN A 935 -11.59 7.36 27.72
CA GLN A 935 -12.13 8.63 27.25
C GLN A 935 -13.62 8.49 26.91
N GLN A 936 -13.99 7.41 26.22
CA GLN A 936 -15.37 7.06 25.90
C GLN A 936 -16.20 6.83 27.17
N ALA A 937 -15.78 5.91 28.04
CA ALA A 937 -16.50 5.57 29.27
C ALA A 937 -16.68 6.80 30.18
N TYR A 938 -15.65 7.64 30.27
CA TYR A 938 -15.71 8.87 31.04
C TYR A 938 -16.66 9.91 30.40
N GLY A 939 -16.58 10.12 29.09
CA GLY A 939 -17.48 11.02 28.38
C GLY A 939 -18.95 10.61 28.50
N GLU A 940 -19.26 9.33 28.33
CA GLU A 940 -20.61 8.78 28.50
C GLU A 940 -21.13 9.00 29.93
N ALA A 941 -20.30 8.75 30.93
CA ALA A 941 -20.65 8.97 32.33
C ALA A 941 -20.92 10.46 32.63
N LEU A 942 -20.14 11.38 32.04
CA LEU A 942 -20.36 12.83 32.19
C LEU A 942 -21.65 13.31 31.51
N LEU A 943 -21.93 12.82 30.31
CA LEU A 943 -23.19 13.15 29.62
C LEU A 943 -24.40 12.60 30.37
N ALA A 944 -24.32 11.39 30.94
CA ALA A 944 -25.36 10.86 31.81
C ALA A 944 -25.53 11.71 33.08
N ASP A 945 -24.43 12.18 33.67
CA ASP A 945 -24.47 13.01 34.88
C ASP A 945 -24.98 14.45 34.62
N SER A 946 -24.86 14.95 33.38
CA SER A 946 -25.31 16.29 32.96
C SER A 946 -26.81 16.53 33.16
N ALA A 947 -27.63 15.47 33.28
CA ALA A 947 -29.03 15.54 33.70
C ALA A 947 -29.22 16.18 35.09
N ASN A 948 -28.14 16.34 35.87
CA ASN A 948 -28.10 17.04 37.15
C ASN A 948 -27.43 18.42 36.96
N PRO A 949 -28.20 19.49 36.69
CA PRO A 949 -27.67 20.71 36.06
C PRO A 949 -26.69 21.52 36.93
N LEU A 950 -26.68 21.35 38.25
CA LEU A 950 -25.79 22.09 39.16
C LEU A 950 -25.43 21.25 40.40
N ARG A 951 -24.15 20.90 40.52
CA ARG A 951 -23.57 20.33 41.74
C ARG A 951 -22.54 21.28 42.32
N GLY A 952 -22.47 21.34 43.65
CA GLY A 952 -21.43 22.09 44.36
C GLY A 952 -20.04 21.44 44.24
N GLU A 953 -19.99 20.10 44.26
CA GLU A 953 -18.81 19.26 44.01
C GLU A 953 -19.15 18.19 42.97
N GLY A 954 -18.23 17.87 42.06
CA GLY A 954 -18.48 16.95 40.93
C GLY A 954 -19.39 17.59 39.89
N ASN A 955 -19.09 18.82 39.48
CA ASN A 955 -19.74 19.51 38.37
C ASN A 955 -19.27 18.90 37.05
N TYR A 956 -20.23 18.44 36.25
CA TYR A 956 -19.98 17.76 34.99
C TYR A 956 -19.36 18.67 33.92
N GLN A 957 -19.63 20.00 33.92
CA GLN A 957 -19.06 20.93 32.94
C GLN A 957 -17.55 21.06 33.10
N PHE A 958 -17.06 21.16 34.34
CA PHE A 958 -15.62 21.16 34.62
C PHE A 958 -14.95 19.87 34.14
N ASN A 959 -15.61 18.75 34.36
CA ASN A 959 -15.10 17.44 33.97
C ASN A 959 -15.20 17.19 32.45
N LEU A 960 -16.15 17.82 31.76
CA LEU A 960 -16.18 17.88 30.28
C LEU A 960 -15.01 18.70 29.73
N CYS A 961 -14.59 19.78 30.40
CA CYS A 961 -13.34 20.45 30.04
C CYS A 961 -12.14 19.51 30.22
N ASN A 962 -12.10 18.67 31.27
CA ASN A 962 -11.06 17.65 31.43
C ASN A 962 -11.03 16.69 30.24
N LEU A 963 -12.20 16.22 29.78
CA LEU A 963 -12.33 15.36 28.60
C LEU A 963 -11.76 16.02 27.34
N LEU A 964 -12.09 17.29 27.12
CA LEU A 964 -11.64 18.07 25.95
C LEU A 964 -10.15 18.37 25.96
N THR A 965 -9.53 18.48 27.13
CA THR A 965 -8.12 18.89 27.23
C THR A 965 -7.14 17.73 27.35
N TYR A 966 -7.58 16.55 27.78
CA TYR A 966 -6.69 15.42 28.07
C TYR A 966 -6.47 14.57 26.83
N HIS A 967 -5.22 14.46 26.38
CA HIS A 967 -4.87 13.86 25.09
C HIS A 967 -3.82 12.75 25.19
N ASN A 968 -3.87 11.86 24.20
CA ASN A 968 -2.81 10.90 23.91
C ASN A 968 -1.81 11.51 22.92
N PHE A 969 -0.63 11.88 23.43
CA PHE A 969 0.48 12.35 22.61
C PHE A 969 1.46 11.21 22.33
N GLY A 970 1.73 10.93 21.06
CA GLY A 970 2.52 9.80 20.62
C GLY A 970 1.93 9.16 19.38
N VAL A 971 1.95 7.84 19.33
CA VAL A 971 1.43 7.05 18.22
C VAL A 971 0.41 6.03 18.71
N LEU A 972 -0.54 5.68 17.86
CA LEU A 972 -1.40 4.52 18.05
C LEU A 972 -0.55 3.26 17.93
N GLU A 973 -0.59 2.38 18.93
CA GLU A 973 0.18 1.15 18.87
C GLU A 973 -0.30 0.27 17.70
N PRO A 974 0.60 -0.22 16.82
CA PRO A 974 0.24 -1.23 15.83
C PRO A 974 -0.10 -2.55 16.53
N ASN A 975 -0.86 -3.42 15.87
CA ASN A 975 -1.05 -4.79 16.37
C ASN A 975 0.31 -5.50 16.41
N ALA A 976 0.66 -6.03 17.59
CA ALA A 976 1.96 -6.63 17.84
C ALA A 976 2.12 -7.94 17.06
N SER A 977 2.76 -7.90 15.89
CA SER A 977 3.38 -9.08 15.26
C SER A 977 4.11 -8.74 13.95
N ALA A 978 5.28 -9.33 13.80
CA ALA A 978 6.30 -9.20 12.74
C ALA A 978 6.92 -7.80 12.60
N SER A 979 8.25 -7.78 12.69
CA SER A 979 9.02 -6.59 12.34
C SER A 979 8.93 -6.43 10.83
N PHE A 980 8.23 -5.40 10.37
CA PHE A 980 8.10 -5.08 8.96
C PHE A 980 8.98 -3.87 8.62
N GLU A 981 9.59 -3.92 7.46
CA GLU A 981 10.22 -2.76 6.82
C GLU A 981 9.22 -2.21 5.80
N ALA A 982 9.27 -0.90 5.54
CA ALA A 982 8.51 -0.32 4.45
C ALA A 982 9.46 -0.02 3.30
N ASN A 983 9.08 -0.43 2.09
CA ASN A 983 9.75 -0.01 0.88
C ASN A 983 8.89 1.00 0.12
N GLY A 984 9.59 1.92 -0.52
CA GLY A 984 9.02 3.10 -1.15
C GLY A 984 9.07 4.31 -0.22
N TYR A 985 8.40 5.40 -0.62
CA TYR A 985 8.33 6.59 0.21
C TYR A 985 6.99 7.31 0.12
N ILE A 986 6.59 7.97 1.21
CA ILE A 986 5.50 8.94 1.19
C ILE A 986 6.03 10.16 0.43
N ALA A 987 5.44 10.44 -0.74
CA ALA A 987 5.83 11.58 -1.56
C ALA A 987 5.43 12.91 -0.90
N GLN A 988 6.24 13.94 -1.12
CA GLN A 988 5.90 15.31 -0.72
C GLN A 988 4.80 15.87 -1.63
N ALA A 989 3.92 16.71 -1.07
CA ALA A 989 2.86 17.38 -1.80
C ALA A 989 3.36 18.03 -3.11
N GLY A 990 2.67 17.74 -4.22
CA GLY A 990 2.99 18.29 -5.54
C GLY A 990 4.19 17.65 -6.25
N GLN A 991 4.91 16.71 -5.62
CA GLN A 991 5.77 15.80 -6.34
C GLN A 991 4.91 14.69 -6.92
N SER A 992 5.11 14.36 -8.21
CA SER A 992 4.60 13.11 -8.72
C SER A 992 5.18 12.01 -7.84
N VAL A 993 4.32 11.12 -7.32
CA VAL A 993 4.77 9.77 -6.96
C VAL A 993 5.65 9.35 -8.13
N PRO A 994 6.94 9.05 -7.94
CA PRO A 994 7.70 8.48 -9.03
C PRO A 994 6.87 7.32 -9.54
N LYS A 995 6.98 7.03 -10.84
CA LYS A 995 6.76 5.65 -11.22
C LYS A 995 7.82 4.85 -10.45
N GLU A 996 7.52 4.45 -9.22
CA GLU A 996 7.98 3.19 -8.72
C GLU A 996 7.39 2.21 -9.74
N SER A 997 8.20 1.90 -10.76
CA SER A 997 8.28 0.52 -11.19
C SER A 997 8.27 -0.28 -9.91
N THR A 998 7.32 -1.20 -9.75
CA THR A 998 7.33 -2.26 -8.75
C THR A 998 8.78 -2.67 -8.48
N GLY A 999 9.34 -2.05 -7.46
CA GLY A 999 10.77 -1.89 -7.27
C GLY A 999 11.09 -2.74 -6.08
N SER A 1000 11.40 -4.00 -6.36
CA SER A 1000 12.14 -4.86 -5.43
C SER A 1000 13.24 -4.04 -4.72
N PRO A 1001 13.52 -4.32 -3.43
CA PRO A 1001 14.51 -3.57 -2.64
C PRO A 1001 15.81 -3.46 -3.42
N GLY A 1002 16.15 -2.23 -3.81
CA GLY A 1002 17.47 -1.81 -4.26
C GLY A 1002 18.19 -2.80 -5.17
N HIS A 1003 17.69 -2.96 -6.40
CA HIS A 1003 18.63 -2.96 -7.51
C HIS A 1003 19.46 -1.68 -7.36
N GLY A 1004 20.75 -1.83 -7.08
CA GLY A 1004 21.63 -0.86 -7.69
C GLY A 1004 21.39 -0.92 -9.20
N THR A 1005 21.86 0.07 -9.92
CA THR A 1005 21.94 -0.01 -11.36
C THR A 1005 22.72 -1.26 -11.79
N SER A 1006 22.03 -2.40 -12.02
CA SER A 1006 22.62 -3.52 -12.74
C SER A 1006 23.11 -2.91 -14.05
N PRO A 1007 24.43 -2.92 -14.31
CA PRO A 1007 25.02 -2.14 -15.37
C PRO A 1007 24.35 -2.59 -16.66
N SER A 1008 23.72 -1.65 -17.37
CA SER A 1008 23.26 -1.84 -18.73
C SER A 1008 24.29 -2.69 -19.47
N GLY A 1009 23.87 -3.86 -19.96
CA GLY A 1009 24.69 -4.69 -20.83
C GLY A 1009 25.32 -3.86 -21.95
N THR A 1010 26.48 -4.27 -22.44
CA THR A 1010 27.07 -3.58 -23.60
C THR A 1010 26.40 -4.08 -24.87
N GLU A 1011 25.52 -3.28 -25.46
CA GLU A 1011 24.91 -3.58 -26.76
C GLU A 1011 26.01 -3.65 -27.86
N ILE A 1012 26.15 -4.80 -28.50
CA ILE A 1012 27.09 -4.99 -29.63
C ILE A 1012 26.32 -5.06 -30.94
N VAL A 1013 26.32 -3.97 -31.69
CA VAL A 1013 25.75 -3.92 -33.04
C VAL A 1013 26.66 -4.65 -34.03
N LEU A 1014 26.11 -5.63 -34.75
CA LEU A 1014 26.76 -6.33 -35.85
C LEU A 1014 26.42 -5.66 -37.20
N THR A 1015 27.42 -5.43 -38.04
CA THR A 1015 27.27 -5.01 -39.44
C THR A 1015 28.12 -5.92 -40.33
N ASP A 1016 27.52 -6.48 -41.38
CA ASP A 1016 28.15 -7.46 -42.28
C ASP A 1016 28.82 -8.64 -41.54
N GLY A 1017 28.18 -9.12 -40.46
CA GLY A 1017 28.66 -10.25 -39.67
C GLY A 1017 29.82 -9.95 -38.72
N ASN A 1018 30.21 -8.68 -38.56
CA ASN A 1018 31.30 -8.23 -37.70
C ASN A 1018 30.81 -7.11 -36.73
N PRO A 1019 31.43 -6.95 -35.55
CA PRO A 1019 31.01 -5.93 -34.60
C PRO A 1019 31.48 -4.55 -35.05
N VAL A 1020 30.66 -3.52 -34.82
CA VAL A 1020 30.95 -2.13 -35.20
C VAL A 1020 31.85 -1.41 -34.18
N GLY A 1021 32.15 -2.02 -33.03
CA GLY A 1021 32.93 -1.45 -31.93
C GLY A 1021 34.09 -2.33 -31.42
N GLU A 1022 34.96 -1.74 -30.59
CA GLU A 1022 36.08 -2.40 -29.91
C GLU A 1022 35.58 -3.24 -28.70
N PRO A 1023 36.38 -4.21 -28.21
CA PRO A 1023 36.06 -5.03 -27.03
C PRO A 1023 35.59 -4.20 -25.83
N ALA A 1024 34.48 -4.62 -25.21
CA ALA A 1024 33.93 -3.98 -24.01
C ALA A 1024 34.12 -4.88 -22.78
N ALA A 1025 34.68 -4.31 -21.72
CA ALA A 1025 34.75 -4.93 -20.40
C ALA A 1025 33.65 -4.30 -19.52
N VAL A 1026 32.87 -5.15 -18.86
CA VAL A 1026 31.86 -4.71 -17.89
C VAL A 1026 32.27 -5.24 -16.53
N GLU A 1027 32.44 -4.32 -15.58
CA GLU A 1027 32.65 -4.62 -14.16
C GLU A 1027 31.29 -4.61 -13.46
N TYR A 1028 31.01 -5.64 -12.66
CA TYR A 1028 29.78 -5.74 -11.88
C TYR A 1028 30.11 -5.66 -10.40
N ALA A 1029 29.46 -4.74 -9.70
CA ALA A 1029 29.64 -4.51 -8.28
C ALA A 1029 28.28 -4.22 -7.62
N GLU A 1030 27.56 -5.26 -7.17
CA GLU A 1030 26.31 -5.09 -6.41
C GLU A 1030 26.09 -6.09 -5.27
N ASN A 1031 25.19 -5.68 -4.36
CA ASN A 1031 24.99 -6.07 -2.96
C ASN A 1031 24.50 -7.50 -2.68
N ASN A 1032 24.84 -8.49 -3.50
CA ASN A 1032 24.54 -9.91 -3.21
C ASN A 1032 25.73 -10.70 -2.63
N MET A 1033 26.72 -10.01 -2.02
CA MET A 1033 27.65 -10.50 -0.97
C MET A 1033 28.24 -11.93 -1.08
N LEU A 1034 28.34 -12.55 -2.27
CA LEU A 1034 28.95 -13.88 -2.41
C LEU A 1034 30.14 -13.94 -3.38
N GLN A 1035 30.29 -13.07 -4.38
CA GLN A 1035 31.54 -12.92 -5.16
C GLN A 1035 31.55 -11.70 -6.11
N SER A 1036 32.72 -11.09 -6.35
CA SER A 1036 32.95 -9.97 -7.29
C SER A 1036 33.82 -10.41 -8.49
N GLY A 1037 33.53 -9.97 -9.72
CA GLY A 1037 34.30 -10.30 -10.92
C GLY A 1037 34.05 -9.36 -12.11
N SER A 1038 34.73 -9.57 -13.23
CA SER A 1038 34.50 -8.84 -14.48
C SER A 1038 34.55 -9.80 -15.69
N TYR A 1039 33.72 -9.54 -16.70
CA TYR A 1039 33.79 -10.24 -17.98
C TYR A 1039 34.22 -9.25 -19.08
N THR A 1040 34.73 -9.79 -20.18
CA THR A 1040 35.16 -8.99 -21.33
C THR A 1040 34.80 -9.73 -22.60
N ILE A 1041 34.11 -9.07 -23.53
CA ILE A 1041 33.84 -9.60 -24.87
C ILE A 1041 34.92 -9.07 -25.81
N HIS A 1042 35.73 -9.98 -26.34
CA HIS A 1042 36.85 -9.68 -27.23
C HIS A 1042 36.45 -9.67 -28.70
N GLY A 1043 35.31 -10.27 -29.06
CA GLY A 1043 34.77 -10.21 -30.42
C GLY A 1043 33.50 -11.02 -30.57
N VAL A 1044 32.61 -10.55 -31.45
CA VAL A 1044 31.38 -11.25 -31.85
C VAL A 1044 31.31 -11.27 -33.37
N THR A 1045 31.10 -12.43 -33.98
CA THR A 1045 30.83 -12.54 -35.41
C THR A 1045 29.58 -13.35 -35.67
N ALA A 1046 28.90 -13.03 -36.78
CA ALA A 1046 27.76 -13.79 -37.28
C ALA A 1046 28.02 -14.21 -38.73
N GLN A 1047 27.89 -15.49 -39.02
CA GLN A 1047 28.07 -16.06 -40.34
C GLN A 1047 26.80 -16.81 -40.75
N ARG A 1048 26.09 -16.29 -41.75
CA ARG A 1048 24.98 -17.00 -42.37
C ARG A 1048 25.49 -18.27 -43.06
N LEU A 1049 24.85 -19.40 -42.78
CA LEU A 1049 25.18 -20.73 -43.31
C LEU A 1049 24.21 -21.09 -44.45
N ASP A 1050 24.65 -21.96 -45.37
CA ASP A 1050 23.85 -22.35 -46.55
C ASP A 1050 22.62 -23.20 -46.21
N ASN A 1051 22.39 -23.54 -44.94
CA ASN A 1051 21.30 -24.40 -44.44
C ASN A 1051 20.17 -23.64 -43.74
N GLY A 1052 20.12 -22.30 -43.83
CA GLY A 1052 19.05 -21.48 -43.23
C GLY A 1052 19.26 -21.13 -41.75
N TYR A 1053 20.50 -21.29 -41.26
CA TYR A 1053 20.91 -20.87 -39.92
C TYR A 1053 22.00 -19.81 -40.01
N THR A 1054 22.11 -18.98 -38.98
CA THR A 1054 23.22 -18.06 -38.79
C THR A 1054 24.04 -18.50 -37.59
N ARG A 1055 25.35 -18.71 -37.81
CA ARG A 1055 26.33 -19.09 -36.78
C ARG A 1055 26.88 -17.85 -36.09
N TYR A 1056 26.72 -17.79 -34.79
CA TYR A 1056 27.32 -16.78 -33.93
C TYR A 1056 28.59 -17.33 -33.28
N THR A 1057 29.64 -16.51 -33.19
CA THR A 1057 30.89 -16.83 -32.52
C THR A 1057 31.26 -15.67 -31.60
N ILE A 1058 31.37 -15.95 -30.30
CA ILE A 1058 31.64 -14.97 -29.26
C ILE A 1058 32.93 -15.35 -28.55
N ASP A 1059 33.95 -14.50 -28.63
CA ASP A 1059 35.21 -14.62 -27.90
C ASP A 1059 35.11 -13.77 -26.63
N TYR A 1060 35.26 -14.39 -25.45
CA TYR A 1060 35.04 -13.74 -24.16
C TYR A 1060 36.01 -14.21 -23.09
N THR A 1061 36.08 -13.49 -21.98
CA THR A 1061 36.69 -13.94 -20.72
C THR A 1061 35.71 -13.63 -19.60
N ALA A 1062 35.42 -14.60 -18.74
CA ALA A 1062 34.52 -14.45 -17.59
C ALA A 1062 35.07 -15.29 -16.40
N PRO A 1063 34.69 -15.00 -15.15
CA PRO A 1063 35.05 -15.82 -13.98
C PRO A 1063 34.76 -17.31 -14.17
N ALA A 1064 35.50 -18.18 -13.49
CA ALA A 1064 35.25 -19.63 -13.56
C ALA A 1064 33.98 -20.02 -12.79
N GLY A 1065 33.23 -21.01 -13.29
CA GLY A 1065 32.06 -21.57 -12.61
C GLY A 1065 30.71 -20.93 -12.98
N MET A 1066 30.64 -20.14 -14.06
CA MET A 1066 29.40 -19.53 -14.54
C MET A 1066 28.79 -20.33 -15.69
N SER A 1067 27.50 -20.62 -15.67
CA SER A 1067 26.72 -21.10 -16.82
C SER A 1067 26.52 -20.00 -17.86
N THR A 1068 26.45 -20.38 -19.14
CA THR A 1068 26.12 -19.46 -20.24
C THR A 1068 24.72 -19.75 -20.78
N CYS A 1069 23.93 -18.72 -21.11
CA CYS A 1069 22.62 -18.90 -21.74
C CYS A 1069 22.39 -17.87 -22.85
N ILE A 1070 21.91 -18.31 -24.01
CA ILE A 1070 21.59 -17.50 -25.18
C ILE A 1070 20.08 -17.54 -25.38
N PHE A 1071 19.43 -16.39 -25.52
CA PHE A 1071 17.98 -16.35 -25.69
C PHE A 1071 17.49 -15.10 -26.42
N SER A 1072 16.26 -15.14 -26.93
CA SER A 1072 15.54 -13.95 -27.40
C SER A 1072 14.82 -13.28 -26.22
N PRO A 1073 15.03 -11.99 -25.94
CA PRO A 1073 14.38 -11.33 -24.82
C PRO A 1073 12.84 -11.25 -24.95
N PRO A 1074 12.09 -11.16 -23.84
CA PRO A 1074 12.59 -11.19 -22.47
C PRO A 1074 12.84 -12.60 -21.92
N ASN A 1075 12.19 -13.66 -22.44
CA ASN A 1075 12.17 -14.99 -21.79
C ASN A 1075 12.62 -16.17 -22.67
N GLY A 1076 13.09 -15.92 -23.89
CA GLY A 1076 13.48 -16.95 -24.85
C GLY A 1076 12.34 -17.42 -25.74
N ASP A 1077 11.33 -16.57 -25.95
CA ASP A 1077 10.07 -16.87 -26.67
C ASP A 1077 10.26 -17.45 -28.07
N LEU A 1078 11.38 -17.13 -28.73
CA LEU A 1078 11.75 -17.68 -30.04
C LEU A 1078 12.88 -18.72 -29.94
N PHE A 1079 13.82 -18.55 -29.00
CA PHE A 1079 14.87 -19.53 -28.72
C PHE A 1079 15.49 -19.34 -27.32
N LYS A 1080 15.92 -20.46 -26.72
CA LYS A 1080 16.71 -20.50 -25.48
C LYS A 1080 17.71 -21.66 -25.53
N ILE A 1081 19.00 -21.36 -25.40
CA ILE A 1081 20.10 -22.33 -25.53
C ILE A 1081 21.06 -22.18 -24.34
N PHE A 1082 21.31 -23.28 -23.64
CA PHE A 1082 22.30 -23.33 -22.57
C PHE A 1082 23.67 -23.73 -23.11
N GLY A 1083 24.69 -22.95 -22.76
CA GLY A 1083 26.08 -23.17 -23.12
C GLY A 1083 26.91 -23.77 -21.98
N PRO A 1084 28.22 -23.95 -22.18
CA PRO A 1084 29.12 -24.55 -21.21
C PRO A 1084 29.35 -23.65 -19.99
N ILE A 1085 29.79 -24.29 -18.89
CA ILE A 1085 30.26 -23.59 -17.69
C ILE A 1085 31.64 -22.97 -17.99
N THR A 1086 31.81 -21.70 -17.66
CA THR A 1086 33.03 -20.91 -17.88
C THR A 1086 34.18 -21.42 -17.03
N THR A 1087 35.41 -21.31 -17.56
CA THR A 1087 36.60 -21.85 -16.90
C THR A 1087 37.50 -20.79 -16.25
N GLY A 1088 37.17 -19.50 -16.40
CA GLY A 1088 38.05 -18.41 -15.96
C GLY A 1088 39.10 -18.00 -17.01
N ALA A 1089 39.21 -18.75 -18.12
CA ALA A 1089 40.12 -18.47 -19.22
C ALA A 1089 39.42 -17.63 -20.31
N ARG A 1090 40.19 -17.22 -21.34
CA ARG A 1090 39.61 -16.69 -22.57
C ARG A 1090 39.06 -17.84 -23.41
N GLU A 1091 37.78 -17.77 -23.75
CA GLU A 1091 36.99 -18.84 -24.33
C GLU A 1091 36.22 -18.35 -25.56
N THR A 1092 35.76 -19.28 -26.39
CA THR A 1092 34.94 -18.96 -27.56
C THR A 1092 33.66 -19.79 -27.54
N LEU A 1093 32.51 -19.12 -27.47
CA LEU A 1093 31.18 -19.73 -27.57
C LEU A 1093 30.70 -19.67 -29.02
N ILE A 1094 30.25 -20.81 -29.54
CA ILE A 1094 29.73 -20.93 -30.91
C ILE A 1094 28.35 -21.57 -30.85
N PHE A 1095 27.36 -20.95 -31.48
CA PHE A 1095 26.00 -21.47 -31.59
C PHE A 1095 25.35 -21.06 -32.91
N ASP A 1096 24.36 -21.82 -33.37
CA ASP A 1096 23.63 -21.59 -34.62
C ASP A 1096 22.17 -21.29 -34.29
N LEU A 1097 21.59 -20.24 -34.87
CA LEU A 1097 20.17 -19.88 -34.75
C LEU A 1097 19.50 -19.88 -36.11
N GLU A 1098 18.21 -20.24 -36.18
CA GLU A 1098 17.45 -20.20 -37.43
C GLU A 1098 17.31 -18.76 -37.93
N ASP A 1099 17.52 -18.55 -39.23
CA ASP A 1099 17.46 -17.21 -39.83
C ASP A 1099 16.12 -16.52 -39.56
N GLN A 1100 15.01 -17.28 -39.54
CA GLN A 1100 13.68 -16.76 -39.26
C GLN A 1100 13.53 -16.31 -37.80
N ALA A 1101 13.99 -17.12 -36.84
CA ALA A 1101 13.93 -16.77 -35.42
C ALA A 1101 14.82 -15.56 -35.10
N VAL A 1102 15.95 -15.41 -35.80
CA VAL A 1102 16.81 -14.23 -35.71
C VAL A 1102 16.10 -12.98 -36.25
N GLU A 1103 15.47 -13.06 -37.43
CA GLU A 1103 14.72 -11.94 -38.02
C GLU A 1103 13.51 -11.51 -37.15
N GLU A 1104 12.81 -12.46 -36.53
CA GLU A 1104 11.68 -12.20 -35.63
C GLU A 1104 12.13 -11.65 -34.27
N SER A 1105 13.28 -12.10 -33.74
CA SER A 1105 13.77 -11.67 -32.43
C SER A 1105 14.21 -10.21 -32.39
N GLY A 1106 14.80 -9.70 -33.48
CA GLY A 1106 15.42 -8.37 -33.52
C GLY A 1106 16.67 -8.20 -32.64
N GLU A 1107 16.75 -8.92 -31.52
CA GLU A 1107 17.80 -8.88 -30.51
C GLU A 1107 18.13 -10.30 -30.01
N ILE A 1108 19.41 -10.55 -29.71
CA ILE A 1108 19.90 -11.83 -29.18
C ILE A 1108 20.69 -11.53 -27.91
N SER A 1109 20.23 -12.03 -26.77
CA SER A 1109 20.88 -11.82 -25.49
C SER A 1109 21.72 -13.03 -25.10
N ILE A 1110 22.95 -12.80 -24.61
CA ILE A 1110 23.78 -13.82 -23.96
C ILE A 1110 24.02 -13.44 -22.51
N SER A 1111 23.84 -14.40 -21.60
CA SER A 1111 24.06 -14.26 -20.17
C SER A 1111 25.11 -15.22 -19.62
N PHE A 1112 25.80 -14.76 -18.57
CA PHE A 1112 26.75 -15.51 -17.75
C PHE A 1112 26.25 -15.51 -16.29
N ASN A 1113 25.98 -16.69 -15.73
CA ASN A 1113 25.27 -16.84 -14.45
C ASN A 1113 26.07 -17.79 -13.55
N PHE A 1114 26.29 -17.53 -12.25
CA PHE A 1114 26.94 -18.52 -11.38
C PHE A 1114 26.03 -19.73 -11.15
N ASN A 1115 26.59 -20.94 -11.10
CA ASN A 1115 25.86 -22.13 -10.65
C ASN A 1115 25.81 -22.17 -9.13
N ASP A 1116 24.97 -21.32 -8.54
CA ASP A 1116 24.42 -21.45 -7.20
C ASP A 1116 23.11 -20.62 -7.19
N ASP A 1117 21.97 -21.30 -7.12
CA ASP A 1117 20.59 -20.83 -6.89
C ASP A 1117 20.28 -19.34 -7.21
N ASP A 1118 19.96 -19.10 -8.49
CA ASP A 1118 19.11 -18.01 -9.01
C ASP A 1118 19.58 -16.55 -8.92
N ARG A 1119 20.89 -16.25 -9.04
CA ARG A 1119 21.30 -14.83 -9.15
C ARG A 1119 22.45 -14.60 -10.13
N PHE A 1120 22.14 -13.89 -11.22
CA PHE A 1120 22.87 -12.78 -11.88
C PHE A 1120 22.72 -12.90 -13.41
N PHE A 1121 22.17 -11.88 -14.08
CA PHE A 1121 22.17 -11.79 -15.55
C PHE A 1121 23.20 -10.75 -15.98
N VAL A 1122 24.09 -11.17 -16.86
CA VAL A 1122 24.84 -10.27 -17.72
C VAL A 1122 24.06 -10.19 -19.03
N PHE A 1123 23.79 -8.99 -19.56
CA PHE A 1123 23.26 -8.83 -20.91
C PHE A 1123 24.39 -8.40 -21.87
N ILE A 1124 24.41 -8.99 -23.06
CA ILE A 1124 25.16 -8.50 -24.24
C ILE A 1124 24.14 -8.11 -25.29
#